data_AF-A0A349SAC0-F1
#
_entry.id   AF-A0A349SAC0-F1
#
_cell.length_a   1.000
_cell.length_b   1.000
_cell.length_c   1.000
_cell.angle_alpha   90.00
_cell.angle_beta   90.00
_cell.angle_gamma   90.00
#
_symmetry.space_group_name_H-M   'P 1'
#
loop_
_entity.id
_entity.type
_entity.pdbx_description
1 polymer ?
#
loop_
_entity_poly.entity_id
_entity_poly.type
_entity_poly.pdbx_seq_one_letter_code
_entity_poly.pdbx_strand_id
1 'polypeptide(L)'
;EIEEIEEIKEKESFEPMTPLDSWCIDELYALVIKAFPFRELTKEEFEETLRMVADGYTSRRGRRGAHLHYDAINRRLRPRRGANLIALTNGGAIPDMFDYQVVLDPEDTVVGSLNEDFALDSMAGDVFTLGTHAWQILRVDGLKVRVRDAQGMNPTVPFWFGEGPGRTVELSQSVSNFRQQIGDLILDESADAAMQWCINAVGLPHSAASQVVEYLHAGMAALGAMPTRDTIIMERFFDEVGDMHVVIHSPFGSRINRGWGLALRKRFCKSFNFELQAAANEDSIVISLGSVHSFPLDEVFRYLQTTTVRDVLVQALLDSPMFEVRWRWNATRSLAIQRNRSGKRVPPQFQRMDAEDLIAHVFPDQIACAENLTGRRDVPTHPLVDQTIHDCLTEAMDIDALIELVGKIEREELTLIAKDLREPSPFAQEIINARPYAFLDDAPAEERRTNAIRNRSWADPAEARDYSLLDVSAIARVREEAWPLVHNAEELHDALQTLGYITAAEFADNGFEKWRERLVLEGRLHQLVQHPQELLFATEDLPKFRALFPECCAQFDTPSFLEDVCFEPEEALRDLVRSRLEGLGPVTAQRLADEVSLPCVKIDAALLALEVEGFVFQGKFTPRAEQAGDGPVEWCERRLLQRIHRYTIDSHRKAIKPVSLQVYTQFLFDEHGLQPVRDDDEMPRSSAEPSLDGQTQLQRSLAMLDGISAPAASWEADLYPTRVSDYDPNWLDVLCISGRVTWGRYVQPSASQRALHKGSSGPVKTTPIAIMSRANLDIWQAMARAQLKEADEGPRKTRVGQDAPSGKTFSNTAQRIEADLLTNGASFFDQIQSRSGLLKAQLEEGLAELVGAGRLNSDSFTGLRALLTPAAKKQGAHRRRRRSPMFGVEEAGRWSLLETFAPRPADTAETEAMTTARTETEAENTRRSP
;
A
#
# COMPACT_ATOMS: atom_id res chain seq x y z
N GLU A 1 -48.94 -57.41 -71.61
CA GLU A 1 -48.03 -56.27 -71.85
C GLU A 1 -48.87 -55.02 -72.09
N ILE A 2 -48.59 -53.95 -71.33
CA ILE A 2 -49.09 -52.56 -71.39
C ILE A 2 -50.07 -52.07 -70.29
N GLU A 3 -50.73 -52.90 -69.49
CA GLU A 3 -51.59 -52.39 -68.39
C GLU A 3 -51.07 -52.58 -66.95
N GLU A 4 -49.88 -53.17 -66.77
CA GLU A 4 -49.25 -53.35 -65.43
C GLU A 4 -48.13 -52.34 -65.13
N ILE A 5 -48.02 -51.25 -65.90
CA ILE A 5 -46.96 -50.24 -65.73
C ILE A 5 -47.45 -48.94 -65.05
N GLU A 6 -48.75 -48.77 -64.78
CA GLU A 6 -49.27 -47.49 -64.26
C GLU A 6 -49.68 -47.45 -62.78
N GLU A 7 -49.65 -48.56 -62.02
CA GLU A 7 -50.29 -48.57 -60.68
C GLU A 7 -49.43 -49.02 -59.49
N ILE A 8 -48.11 -48.87 -59.56
CA ILE A 8 -47.24 -48.79 -58.36
C ILE A 8 -46.24 -47.63 -58.53
N LYS A 9 -46.80 -46.45 -58.82
CA LYS A 9 -46.25 -45.15 -58.42
C LYS A 9 -46.99 -44.69 -57.15
N GLU A 10 -46.67 -45.32 -56.03
CA GLU A 10 -46.96 -44.82 -54.69
C GLU A 10 -45.62 -44.84 -53.93
N LYS A 11 -45.15 -43.86 -53.16
CA LYS A 11 -45.63 -42.56 -52.69
C LYS A 11 -44.37 -41.88 -52.15
N GLU A 12 -43.77 -40.95 -52.89
CA GLU A 12 -43.06 -39.83 -52.28
C GLU A 12 -43.95 -38.61 -52.49
N SER A 13 -45.02 -38.56 -51.71
CA SER A 13 -45.81 -37.35 -51.57
C SER A 13 -44.91 -36.29 -50.95
N PHE A 14 -44.48 -35.32 -51.76
CA PHE A 14 -44.02 -34.03 -51.29
C PHE A 14 -45.13 -33.45 -50.40
N GLU A 15 -44.96 -33.52 -49.08
CA GLU A 15 -45.82 -32.78 -48.17
C GLU A 15 -45.70 -31.28 -48.52
N PRO A 16 -46.83 -30.58 -48.75
CA PRO A 16 -46.81 -29.16 -48.98
C PRO A 16 -46.34 -28.46 -47.71
N MET A 17 -45.18 -27.80 -47.80
CA MET A 17 -44.56 -27.07 -46.69
C MET A 17 -45.52 -26.06 -46.06
N THR A 18 -45.76 -26.21 -44.76
CA THR A 18 -46.44 -25.20 -43.95
C THR A 18 -45.52 -23.98 -43.76
N PRO A 19 -46.03 -22.74 -43.78
CA PRO A 19 -45.24 -21.53 -43.53
C PRO A 19 -44.56 -21.48 -42.16
N LEU A 20 -44.98 -22.33 -41.22
CA LEU A 20 -44.52 -22.34 -39.82
C LEU A 20 -43.15 -23.01 -39.62
N ASP A 21 -42.65 -23.81 -40.58
CA ASP A 21 -41.42 -24.59 -40.42
C ASP A 21 -40.17 -23.93 -41.03
N SER A 22 -40.31 -22.73 -41.62
CA SER A 22 -39.18 -22.06 -42.27
C SER A 22 -39.26 -20.54 -42.23
N TRP A 23 -38.20 -19.90 -41.72
CA TRP A 23 -38.10 -18.44 -41.59
C TRP A 23 -37.49 -17.80 -42.83
N CYS A 24 -38.03 -16.67 -43.25
CA CYS A 24 -37.36 -15.78 -44.21
C CYS A 24 -36.22 -15.05 -43.50
N ILE A 25 -35.03 -15.02 -44.10
CA ILE A 25 -33.84 -14.38 -43.51
C ILE A 25 -34.08 -12.89 -43.27
N ASP A 26 -34.73 -12.20 -44.20
CA ASP A 26 -34.99 -10.75 -44.10
C ASP A 26 -35.99 -10.41 -43.00
N GLU A 27 -37.02 -11.23 -42.82
CA GLU A 27 -38.01 -11.06 -41.74
C GLU A 27 -37.39 -11.35 -40.36
N LEU A 28 -36.52 -12.36 -40.28
CA LEU A 28 -35.79 -12.69 -39.07
C LEU A 28 -34.82 -11.58 -38.68
N TYR A 29 -34.06 -11.04 -39.65
CA TYR A 29 -33.20 -9.88 -39.43
C TYR A 29 -34.00 -8.68 -38.92
N ALA A 30 -35.12 -8.35 -39.58
CA ALA A 30 -36.00 -7.25 -39.18
C ALA A 30 -36.63 -7.44 -37.78
N LEU A 31 -36.74 -8.68 -37.31
CA LEU A 31 -37.16 -8.99 -35.93
C LEU A 31 -36.01 -8.77 -34.94
N VAL A 32 -34.81 -9.29 -35.25
CA VAL A 32 -33.63 -9.24 -34.37
C VAL A 32 -33.20 -7.80 -34.08
N ILE A 33 -33.14 -6.93 -35.09
CA ILE A 33 -32.72 -5.54 -34.93
C ILE A 33 -33.68 -4.68 -34.09
N LYS A 34 -34.88 -5.18 -33.76
CA LYS A 34 -35.80 -4.50 -32.83
C LYS A 34 -35.35 -4.63 -31.37
N ALA A 35 -34.50 -5.60 -31.05
CA ALA A 35 -33.96 -5.75 -29.70
C ALA A 35 -32.78 -4.78 -29.49
N PHE A 36 -32.73 -4.14 -28.31
CA PHE A 36 -31.74 -3.09 -28.00
C PHE A 36 -30.28 -3.50 -28.25
N PRO A 37 -29.81 -4.71 -27.88
CA PRO A 37 -28.41 -5.12 -28.11
C PRO A 37 -28.05 -5.31 -29.60
N PHE A 38 -29.02 -5.58 -30.47
CA PHE A 38 -28.78 -5.91 -31.89
C PHE A 38 -29.22 -4.79 -32.84
N ARG A 39 -29.55 -3.59 -32.33
CA ARG A 39 -30.09 -2.48 -33.12
C ARG A 39 -29.11 -1.93 -34.18
N GLU A 40 -27.81 -2.09 -33.94
CA GLU A 40 -26.71 -1.67 -34.82
C GLU A 40 -26.13 -2.85 -35.63
N LEU A 41 -26.68 -4.06 -35.49
CA LEU A 41 -26.21 -5.26 -36.20
C LEU A 41 -26.40 -5.10 -37.71
N THR A 42 -25.30 -5.20 -38.46
CA THR A 42 -25.37 -5.16 -39.92
C THR A 42 -25.98 -6.43 -40.49
N LYS A 43 -26.53 -6.34 -41.70
CA LYS A 43 -27.13 -7.51 -42.36
C LYS A 43 -26.07 -8.55 -42.72
N GLU A 44 -24.88 -8.08 -43.06
CA GLU A 44 -23.71 -8.89 -43.39
C GLU A 44 -23.27 -9.74 -42.18
N GLU A 45 -23.05 -9.13 -41.02
CA GLU A 45 -22.69 -9.83 -39.76
C GLU A 45 -23.77 -10.84 -39.34
N PHE A 46 -25.05 -10.47 -39.52
CA PHE A 46 -26.16 -11.37 -39.25
C PHE A 46 -26.12 -12.60 -40.17
N GLU A 47 -25.92 -12.41 -41.47
CA GLU A 47 -25.81 -13.52 -42.42
C GLU A 47 -24.56 -14.38 -42.19
N GLU A 48 -23.43 -13.81 -41.78
CA GLU A 48 -22.22 -14.56 -41.40
C GLU A 48 -22.47 -15.44 -40.18
N THR A 49 -23.16 -14.91 -39.16
CA THR A 49 -23.56 -15.70 -37.98
C THR A 49 -24.48 -16.86 -38.38
N LEU A 50 -25.43 -16.61 -39.29
CA LEU A 50 -26.31 -17.66 -39.81
C LEU A 50 -25.54 -18.73 -40.59
N ARG A 51 -24.57 -18.32 -41.43
CA ARG A 51 -23.69 -19.26 -42.15
C ARG A 51 -22.89 -20.09 -41.17
N MET A 52 -22.29 -19.49 -40.14
CA MET A 52 -21.56 -20.22 -39.11
C MET A 52 -22.42 -21.31 -38.44
N VAL A 53 -23.65 -20.99 -38.04
CA VAL A 53 -24.56 -21.96 -37.39
C VAL A 53 -25.11 -23.00 -38.38
N ALA A 54 -25.24 -22.65 -39.66
CA ALA A 54 -25.67 -23.57 -40.70
C ALA A 54 -24.55 -24.51 -41.15
N ASP A 55 -23.33 -23.99 -41.19
CA ASP A 55 -22.17 -24.69 -41.67
C ASP A 55 -21.48 -25.50 -40.59
N GLY A 56 -21.52 -25.03 -39.35
CA GLY A 56 -20.79 -25.64 -38.24
C GLY A 56 -19.29 -25.72 -38.53
N TYR A 57 -18.63 -26.70 -37.93
CA TYR A 57 -17.19 -26.93 -38.09
C TYR A 57 -16.93 -28.40 -38.39
N THR A 58 -15.86 -28.67 -39.12
CA THR A 58 -15.50 -30.03 -39.53
C THR A 58 -14.30 -30.50 -38.73
N SER A 59 -14.51 -31.48 -37.83
CA SER A 59 -13.42 -32.12 -37.10
C SER A 59 -13.05 -33.46 -37.72
N ARG A 60 -11.99 -34.11 -37.19
CA ARG A 60 -11.63 -35.50 -37.53
C ARG A 60 -12.80 -36.49 -37.35
N ARG A 61 -13.81 -36.13 -36.56
CA ARG A 61 -15.01 -36.93 -36.27
C ARG A 61 -16.23 -36.53 -37.11
N GLY A 62 -16.04 -35.69 -38.13
CA GLY A 62 -17.08 -35.21 -39.04
C GLY A 62 -17.60 -33.81 -38.72
N ARG A 63 -18.63 -33.38 -39.46
CA ARG A 63 -19.27 -32.06 -39.33
C ARG A 63 -20.09 -31.97 -38.04
N ARG A 64 -19.80 -30.99 -37.19
CA ARG A 64 -20.47 -30.70 -35.91
C ARG A 64 -20.91 -29.24 -35.84
N GLY A 65 -21.81 -28.89 -34.92
CA GLY A 65 -22.29 -27.51 -34.74
C GLY A 65 -23.21 -26.97 -35.84
N ALA A 66 -23.50 -27.76 -36.88
CA ALA A 66 -24.43 -27.40 -37.95
C ALA A 66 -25.88 -27.66 -37.51
N HIS A 67 -26.57 -26.62 -37.03
CA HIS A 67 -27.94 -26.72 -36.49
C HIS A 67 -29.01 -26.24 -37.49
N LEU A 68 -28.62 -25.43 -38.46
CA LEU A 68 -29.54 -24.83 -39.43
C LEU A 68 -29.27 -25.33 -40.85
N HIS A 69 -30.32 -25.38 -41.65
CA HIS A 69 -30.24 -25.51 -43.09
C HIS A 69 -30.42 -24.12 -43.70
N TYR A 70 -29.37 -23.62 -44.35
CA TYR A 70 -29.33 -22.31 -44.99
C TYR A 70 -29.56 -22.45 -46.49
N ASP A 71 -30.73 -21.97 -46.95
CA ASP A 71 -31.06 -21.88 -48.37
C ASP A 71 -30.78 -20.46 -48.85
N ALA A 72 -29.58 -20.27 -49.39
CA ALA A 72 -29.11 -18.97 -49.90
C ALA A 72 -29.94 -18.48 -51.10
N ILE A 73 -30.44 -19.40 -51.93
CA ILE A 73 -31.14 -19.08 -53.18
C ILE A 73 -32.52 -18.53 -52.86
N ASN A 74 -33.26 -19.21 -51.96
CA ASN A 74 -34.61 -18.81 -51.58
C ASN A 74 -34.65 -17.88 -50.35
N ARG A 75 -33.49 -17.55 -49.78
CA ARG A 75 -33.32 -16.77 -48.54
C ARG A 75 -34.15 -17.32 -47.36
N ARG A 76 -34.13 -18.65 -47.17
CA ARG A 76 -34.87 -19.32 -46.08
C ARG A 76 -33.98 -20.13 -45.15
N LEU A 77 -34.38 -20.18 -43.89
CA LEU A 77 -33.76 -20.97 -42.83
C LEU A 77 -34.71 -22.07 -42.34
N ARG A 78 -34.17 -23.28 -42.14
CA ARG A 78 -34.90 -24.39 -41.51
C ARG A 78 -34.06 -25.03 -40.40
N PRO A 79 -34.66 -25.51 -39.30
CA PRO A 79 -33.93 -26.29 -38.32
C PRO A 79 -33.54 -27.65 -38.91
N ARG A 80 -32.31 -28.10 -38.65
CA ARG A 80 -31.92 -29.50 -38.92
C ARG A 80 -32.51 -30.41 -37.85
N ARG A 81 -32.58 -31.72 -38.15
CA ARG A 81 -33.07 -32.72 -37.20
C ARG A 81 -32.26 -32.67 -35.91
N GLY A 82 -32.94 -32.45 -34.78
CA GLY A 82 -32.33 -32.38 -33.45
C GLY A 82 -31.95 -30.96 -32.97
N ALA A 83 -32.01 -29.94 -33.83
CA ALA A 83 -31.65 -28.56 -33.47
C ALA A 83 -32.52 -28.01 -32.32
N ASN A 84 -33.83 -28.26 -32.33
CA ASN A 84 -34.73 -27.82 -31.27
C ASN A 84 -34.38 -28.42 -29.90
N LEU A 85 -34.03 -29.71 -29.85
CA LEU A 85 -33.63 -30.36 -28.60
C LEU A 85 -32.31 -29.78 -28.09
N ILE A 86 -31.36 -29.50 -28.98
CA ILE A 86 -30.07 -28.89 -28.63
C ILE A 86 -30.31 -27.49 -28.05
N ALA A 87 -31.08 -26.64 -28.74
CA ALA A 87 -31.38 -25.29 -28.27
C ALA A 87 -32.08 -25.28 -26.89
N LEU A 88 -33.05 -26.18 -26.66
CA LEU A 88 -33.75 -26.29 -25.37
C LEU A 88 -32.86 -26.79 -24.23
N THR A 89 -31.91 -27.68 -24.51
CA THR A 89 -31.06 -28.31 -23.47
C THR A 89 -29.73 -27.61 -23.26
N ASN A 90 -29.28 -26.79 -24.19
CA ASN A 90 -27.97 -26.11 -24.16
C ASN A 90 -28.07 -24.58 -24.24
N GLY A 91 -29.26 -24.04 -24.52
CA GLY A 91 -29.48 -22.60 -24.59
C GLY A 91 -29.33 -21.91 -23.23
N GLY A 92 -29.24 -20.57 -23.29
CA GLY A 92 -29.04 -19.71 -22.13
C GLY A 92 -27.80 -18.83 -22.29
N ALA A 93 -27.78 -17.70 -21.56
CA ALA A 93 -26.69 -16.71 -21.62
C ALA A 93 -25.66 -16.87 -20.49
N ILE A 94 -26.00 -17.56 -19.40
CA ILE A 94 -25.10 -17.77 -18.27
C ILE A 94 -24.09 -18.87 -18.67
N PRO A 95 -22.77 -18.57 -18.64
CA PRO A 95 -21.74 -19.54 -18.99
C PRO A 95 -21.70 -20.72 -18.01
N ASP A 96 -21.15 -21.85 -18.47
CA ASP A 96 -20.87 -22.97 -17.58
C ASP A 96 -19.57 -22.70 -16.81
N MET A 97 -19.71 -22.44 -15.52
CA MET A 97 -18.59 -22.41 -14.57
C MET A 97 -18.26 -23.83 -14.14
N PHE A 98 -16.97 -24.18 -14.19
CA PHE A 98 -16.51 -25.50 -13.75
C PHE A 98 -15.79 -25.43 -12.41
N ASP A 99 -15.77 -26.56 -11.70
CA ASP A 99 -15.00 -26.70 -10.48
C ASP A 99 -13.66 -27.39 -10.78
N TYR A 100 -12.59 -26.83 -10.25
CA TYR A 100 -11.29 -27.48 -10.09
C TYR A 100 -11.32 -28.36 -8.85
N GLN A 101 -10.65 -29.52 -8.91
CA GLN A 101 -10.44 -30.37 -7.75
C GLN A 101 -9.33 -29.79 -6.89
N VAL A 102 -9.59 -29.57 -5.60
CA VAL A 102 -8.56 -29.18 -4.65
C VAL A 102 -7.92 -30.45 -4.10
N VAL A 103 -6.60 -30.57 -4.24
CA VAL A 103 -5.86 -31.81 -3.98
C VAL A 103 -4.64 -31.52 -3.10
N LEU A 104 -4.41 -32.32 -2.06
CA LEU A 104 -3.26 -32.18 -1.18
C LEU A 104 -1.96 -32.63 -1.88
N ASP A 105 -0.90 -31.83 -1.80
CA ASP A 105 0.44 -32.18 -2.28
C ASP A 105 1.32 -32.68 -1.12
N PRO A 106 2.14 -33.74 -1.28
CA PRO A 106 2.34 -34.58 -2.47
C PRO A 106 1.38 -35.78 -2.58
N GLU A 107 0.47 -35.95 -1.62
CA GLU A 107 -0.31 -37.20 -1.44
C GLU A 107 -1.42 -37.42 -2.49
N ASP A 108 -1.73 -36.41 -3.30
CA ASP A 108 -2.77 -36.42 -4.34
C ASP A 108 -4.20 -36.69 -3.80
N THR A 109 -4.42 -36.43 -2.51
CA THR A 109 -5.71 -36.62 -1.82
C THR A 109 -6.66 -35.45 -2.11
N VAL A 110 -7.86 -35.72 -2.65
CA VAL A 110 -8.87 -34.68 -2.91
C VAL A 110 -9.47 -34.17 -1.60
N VAL A 111 -9.31 -32.87 -1.32
CA VAL A 111 -9.82 -32.21 -0.12
C VAL A 111 -11.07 -31.37 -0.39
N GLY A 112 -11.36 -31.03 -1.65
CA GLY A 112 -12.55 -30.27 -2.01
C GLY A 112 -12.61 -29.86 -3.48
N SER A 113 -13.43 -28.86 -3.77
CA SER A 113 -13.59 -28.28 -5.10
C SER A 113 -13.65 -26.75 -5.03
N LEU A 114 -13.23 -26.09 -6.11
CA LEU A 114 -13.05 -24.65 -6.16
C LEU A 114 -13.41 -24.14 -7.57
N ASN A 115 -14.16 -23.04 -7.68
CA ASN A 115 -14.66 -22.53 -8.96
C ASN A 115 -13.53 -22.15 -9.92
N GLU A 116 -13.76 -22.27 -11.23
CA GLU A 116 -12.80 -22.00 -12.30
C GLU A 116 -12.32 -20.55 -12.32
N ASP A 117 -13.20 -19.56 -12.18
CA ASP A 117 -12.80 -18.16 -12.05
C ASP A 117 -11.88 -17.96 -10.84
N PHE A 118 -12.21 -18.62 -9.72
CA PHE A 118 -11.37 -18.56 -8.53
C PHE A 118 -10.03 -19.24 -8.77
N ALA A 119 -9.97 -20.39 -9.46
CA ALA A 119 -8.73 -21.10 -9.74
C ALA A 119 -7.82 -20.32 -10.70
N LEU A 120 -8.41 -19.57 -11.62
CA LEU A 120 -7.70 -18.74 -12.60
C LEU A 120 -7.20 -17.43 -11.98
N ASP A 121 -8.00 -16.81 -11.12
CA ASP A 121 -7.64 -15.57 -10.43
C ASP A 121 -6.76 -15.82 -9.18
N SER A 122 -6.58 -17.08 -8.76
CA SER A 122 -5.76 -17.47 -7.61
C SER A 122 -4.40 -18.00 -8.03
N MET A 123 -3.38 -17.69 -7.25
CA MET A 123 -2.01 -18.13 -7.53
C MET A 123 -1.43 -19.04 -6.45
N ALA A 124 -0.26 -19.62 -6.75
CA ALA A 124 0.58 -20.27 -5.75
C ALA A 124 0.74 -19.38 -4.51
N GLY A 125 0.69 -19.93 -3.31
CA GLY A 125 0.79 -19.21 -2.05
C GLY A 125 -0.52 -18.69 -1.46
N ASP A 126 -1.61 -18.58 -2.25
CA ASP A 126 -2.90 -18.08 -1.75
C ASP A 126 -3.52 -19.02 -0.72
N VAL A 127 -4.05 -18.44 0.36
CA VAL A 127 -4.75 -19.18 1.40
C VAL A 127 -6.25 -18.95 1.26
N PHE A 128 -7.00 -20.03 1.12
CA PHE A 128 -8.46 -20.00 1.07
C PHE A 128 -9.04 -21.01 2.05
N THR A 129 -10.26 -20.78 2.51
CA THR A 129 -10.93 -21.69 3.42
C THR A 129 -11.82 -22.67 2.65
N LEU A 130 -11.66 -23.96 2.94
CA LEU A 130 -12.55 -24.99 2.45
C LEU A 130 -13.02 -25.83 3.64
N GLY A 131 -14.31 -25.70 3.96
CA GLY A 131 -14.87 -26.20 5.21
C GLY A 131 -14.36 -25.39 6.41
N THR A 132 -13.74 -26.08 7.38
CA THR A 132 -13.15 -25.48 8.59
C THR A 132 -11.63 -25.29 8.50
N HIS A 133 -11.01 -25.74 7.42
CA HIS A 133 -9.56 -25.72 7.24
C HIS A 133 -9.15 -24.65 6.22
N ALA A 134 -8.03 -23.99 6.51
CA ALA A 134 -7.38 -23.07 5.59
C ALA A 134 -6.36 -23.86 4.76
N TRP A 135 -6.44 -23.73 3.44
CA TRP A 135 -5.59 -24.42 2.48
C TRP A 135 -4.77 -23.40 1.72
N GLN A 136 -3.48 -23.66 1.59
CA GLN A 136 -2.57 -22.85 0.81
C GLN A 136 -2.38 -23.49 -0.56
N ILE A 137 -2.70 -22.76 -1.62
CA ILE A 137 -2.43 -23.15 -3.01
C ILE A 137 -0.92 -23.25 -3.20
N LEU A 138 -0.46 -24.30 -3.86
CA LEU A 138 0.93 -24.48 -4.27
C LEU A 138 1.05 -24.23 -5.78
N ARG A 139 0.12 -24.79 -6.56
CA ARG A 139 0.06 -24.61 -8.02
C ARG A 139 -1.27 -25.09 -8.57
N VAL A 140 -1.63 -24.60 -9.75
CA VAL A 140 -2.81 -25.03 -10.49
C VAL A 140 -2.36 -25.91 -11.66
N ASP A 141 -2.57 -27.22 -11.55
CA ASP A 141 -2.23 -28.23 -12.56
C ASP A 141 -3.49 -28.64 -13.33
N GLY A 142 -3.79 -27.96 -14.43
CA GLY A 142 -4.88 -28.31 -15.35
C GLY A 142 -6.28 -28.20 -14.73
N LEU A 143 -6.73 -29.24 -14.02
CA LEU A 143 -8.01 -29.29 -13.28
C LEU A 143 -7.84 -29.54 -11.78
N LYS A 144 -6.60 -29.56 -11.30
CA LYS A 144 -6.27 -29.77 -9.90
C LYS A 144 -5.61 -28.53 -9.34
N VAL A 145 -6.18 -27.95 -8.30
CA VAL A 145 -5.49 -26.97 -7.45
C VAL A 145 -4.76 -27.76 -6.39
N ARG A 146 -3.43 -27.84 -6.50
CA ARG A 146 -2.60 -28.51 -5.49
C ARG A 146 -2.46 -27.59 -4.29
N VAL A 147 -2.71 -28.11 -3.10
CA VAL A 147 -2.69 -27.36 -1.85
C VAL A 147 -1.90 -28.06 -0.76
N ARG A 148 -1.44 -27.29 0.24
CA ARG A 148 -1.01 -27.79 1.55
C ARG A 148 -1.84 -27.16 2.65
N ASP A 149 -1.85 -27.77 3.84
CA ASP A 149 -2.52 -27.18 5.00
C ASP A 149 -1.85 -25.84 5.36
N ALA A 150 -2.65 -24.76 5.45
CA ALA A 150 -2.19 -23.43 5.82
C ALA A 150 -2.11 -23.22 7.34
N GLN A 151 -2.32 -24.27 8.14
CA GLN A 151 -2.12 -24.32 9.60
C GLN A 151 -2.84 -23.19 10.36
N GLY A 152 -4.03 -22.81 9.90
CA GLY A 152 -4.83 -21.76 10.53
C GLY A 152 -4.47 -20.32 10.14
N MET A 153 -3.67 -20.12 9.08
CA MET A 153 -3.55 -18.81 8.45
C MET A 153 -4.92 -18.27 8.02
N ASN A 154 -5.12 -16.97 8.20
CA ASN A 154 -6.33 -16.31 7.72
C ASN A 154 -6.38 -16.36 6.18
N PRO A 155 -7.56 -16.59 5.58
CA PRO A 155 -7.70 -16.60 4.13
C PRO A 155 -7.28 -15.25 3.54
N THR A 156 -6.37 -15.28 2.57
CA THR A 156 -5.89 -14.10 1.83
C THR A 156 -6.89 -13.65 0.77
N VAL A 157 -7.72 -14.59 0.29
CA VAL A 157 -8.75 -14.33 -0.73
C VAL A 157 -10.13 -14.53 -0.11
N PRO A 158 -11.04 -13.51 -0.14
CA PRO A 158 -12.39 -13.65 0.37
C PRO A 158 -13.15 -14.68 -0.47
N PHE A 159 -13.84 -15.59 0.20
CA PHE A 159 -14.69 -16.59 -0.42
C PHE A 159 -15.85 -15.87 -1.13
N TRP A 160 -15.86 -15.97 -2.48
CA TRP A 160 -16.83 -15.47 -3.46
C TRP A 160 -16.67 -14.02 -3.94
N PHE A 161 -16.22 -13.87 -5.18
CA PHE A 161 -16.87 -13.05 -6.21
C PHE A 161 -16.68 -13.76 -7.56
N GLY A 162 -17.76 -13.97 -8.33
CA GLY A 162 -17.60 -14.05 -9.79
C GLY A 162 -17.10 -12.69 -10.27
N GLU A 163 -16.50 -12.62 -11.46
CA GLU A 163 -15.94 -11.40 -12.08
C GLU A 163 -16.75 -10.13 -11.69
N GLY A 164 -16.27 -9.42 -10.66
CA GLY A 164 -16.97 -8.26 -10.13
C GLY A 164 -16.87 -7.13 -11.17
N PRO A 165 -17.93 -6.36 -11.42
CA PRO A 165 -17.80 -5.19 -12.28
C PRO A 165 -16.74 -4.26 -11.68
N GLY A 166 -15.65 -4.03 -12.41
CA GLY A 166 -14.62 -3.06 -12.02
C GLY A 166 -15.22 -1.68 -11.76
N ARG A 167 -14.49 -0.79 -11.07
CA ARG A 167 -15.02 0.52 -10.68
C ARG A 167 -15.51 1.30 -11.91
N THR A 168 -16.75 1.79 -11.85
CA THR A 168 -17.33 2.56 -12.96
C THR A 168 -16.62 3.90 -13.14
N VAL A 169 -16.84 4.53 -14.28
CA VAL A 169 -16.26 5.85 -14.58
C VAL A 169 -16.74 6.90 -13.58
N GLU A 170 -18.02 6.88 -13.19
CA GLU A 170 -18.61 7.82 -12.23
C GLU A 170 -18.04 7.66 -10.82
N LEU A 171 -17.85 6.42 -10.38
CA LEU A 171 -17.25 6.14 -9.08
C LEU A 171 -15.75 6.49 -9.07
N SER A 172 -15.02 6.19 -10.13
CA SER A 172 -13.63 6.62 -10.32
C SER A 172 -13.51 8.15 -10.31
N GLN A 173 -14.45 8.87 -10.95
CA GLN A 173 -14.48 10.33 -10.91
C GLN A 173 -14.75 10.85 -9.49
N SER A 174 -15.65 10.20 -8.75
CA SER A 174 -15.95 10.59 -7.36
C SER A 174 -14.74 10.40 -6.43
N VAL A 175 -14.00 9.29 -6.59
CA VAL A 175 -12.73 9.04 -5.87
C VAL A 175 -11.68 10.08 -6.24
N SER A 176 -11.55 10.39 -7.53
CA SER A 176 -10.64 11.43 -8.02
C SER A 176 -10.96 12.79 -7.43
N ASN A 177 -12.23 13.20 -7.43
CA ASN A 177 -12.66 14.49 -6.86
C ASN A 177 -12.41 14.55 -5.36
N PHE A 178 -12.62 13.44 -4.64
CA PHE A 178 -12.32 13.34 -3.22
C PHE A 178 -10.82 13.52 -2.93
N ARG A 179 -9.95 12.85 -3.71
CA ARG A 179 -8.48 13.02 -3.62
C ARG A 179 -8.07 14.45 -3.93
N GLN A 180 -8.60 15.02 -5.00
CA GLN A 180 -8.33 16.40 -5.43
C GLN A 180 -8.70 17.40 -4.32
N GLN A 181 -9.91 17.30 -3.77
CA GLN A 181 -10.39 18.21 -2.73
C GLN A 181 -9.52 18.19 -1.47
N ILE A 182 -9.04 17.00 -1.07
CA ILE A 182 -8.10 16.88 0.05
C ILE A 182 -6.73 17.47 -0.32
N GLY A 183 -6.23 17.19 -1.53
CA GLY A 183 -4.99 17.78 -2.03
C GLY A 183 -5.02 19.30 -2.04
N ASP A 184 -6.10 19.89 -2.55
CA ASP A 184 -6.31 21.35 -2.61
C ASP A 184 -6.33 21.96 -1.21
N LEU A 185 -7.07 21.37 -0.26
CA LEU A 185 -7.13 21.85 1.12
C LEU A 185 -5.78 21.77 1.84
N ILE A 186 -4.97 20.74 1.54
CA ILE A 186 -3.62 20.62 2.09
C ILE A 186 -2.68 21.69 1.51
N LEU A 187 -2.80 22.01 0.22
CA LEU A 187 -1.95 22.98 -0.47
C LEU A 187 -2.31 24.43 -0.12
N ASP A 188 -3.60 24.75 -0.09
CA ASP A 188 -4.11 26.12 0.10
C ASP A 188 -4.21 26.52 1.58
N GLU A 189 -4.48 25.56 2.48
CA GLU A 189 -4.71 25.81 3.89
C GLU A 189 -3.82 24.96 4.80
N SER A 190 -4.28 23.76 5.20
CA SER A 190 -3.55 22.85 6.09
C SER A 190 -4.16 21.44 6.11
N ALA A 191 -3.39 20.46 6.61
CA ALA A 191 -3.89 19.12 6.86
C ALA A 191 -5.08 19.09 7.86
N ASP A 192 -5.08 19.99 8.85
CA ASP A 192 -6.18 20.12 9.80
C ASP A 192 -7.48 20.60 9.11
N ALA A 193 -7.37 21.50 8.13
CA ALA A 193 -8.51 21.95 7.34
C ALA A 193 -9.11 20.79 6.52
N ALA A 194 -8.26 19.97 5.88
CA ALA A 194 -8.69 18.77 5.19
C ALA A 194 -9.38 17.75 6.12
N MET A 195 -8.86 17.57 7.34
CA MET A 195 -9.47 16.72 8.36
C MET A 195 -10.86 17.25 8.78
N GLN A 196 -10.98 18.55 9.04
CA GLN A 196 -12.26 19.17 9.40
C GLN A 196 -13.29 19.06 8.29
N TRP A 197 -12.88 19.22 7.03
CA TRP A 197 -13.75 19.00 5.88
C TRP A 197 -14.25 17.55 5.80
N CYS A 198 -13.36 16.57 5.99
CA CYS A 198 -13.73 15.15 6.03
C CYS A 198 -14.77 14.84 7.12
N ILE A 199 -14.64 15.47 8.30
CA ILE A 199 -15.57 15.28 9.41
C ILE A 199 -16.92 15.96 9.12
N ASN A 200 -16.89 17.22 8.70
CA ASN A 200 -18.09 18.06 8.63
C ASN A 200 -18.90 17.86 7.33
N ALA A 201 -18.21 17.75 6.19
CA ALA A 201 -18.85 17.65 4.88
C ALA A 201 -19.13 16.20 4.48
N VAL A 202 -18.17 15.29 4.71
CA VAL A 202 -18.29 13.87 4.34
C VAL A 202 -18.92 13.04 5.46
N GLY A 203 -18.79 13.47 6.72
CA GLY A 203 -19.34 12.76 7.88
C GLY A 203 -18.44 11.63 8.38
N LEU A 204 -17.13 11.68 8.13
CA LEU A 204 -16.19 10.68 8.63
C LEU A 204 -15.93 10.85 10.14
N PRO A 205 -15.81 9.75 10.91
CA PRO A 205 -15.35 9.83 12.29
C PRO A 205 -13.90 10.34 12.33
N HIS A 206 -13.54 11.03 13.41
CA HIS A 206 -12.23 11.68 13.55
C HIS A 206 -11.04 10.74 13.25
N SER A 207 -11.09 9.50 13.72
CA SER A 207 -10.03 8.51 13.46
C SER A 207 -9.89 8.12 11.99
N ALA A 208 -11.00 8.03 11.25
CA ALA A 208 -10.95 7.74 9.82
C ALA A 208 -10.49 8.97 9.02
N ALA A 209 -10.93 10.17 9.41
CA ALA A 209 -10.49 11.42 8.79
C ALA A 209 -8.97 11.62 8.95
N SER A 210 -8.42 11.41 10.15
CA SER A 210 -6.97 11.46 10.39
C SER A 210 -6.23 10.47 9.50
N GLN A 211 -6.61 9.19 9.50
CA GLN A 211 -5.92 8.17 8.69
C GLN A 211 -5.95 8.46 7.18
N VAL A 212 -7.10 8.87 6.65
CA VAL A 212 -7.24 9.17 5.21
C VAL A 212 -6.42 10.39 4.82
N VAL A 213 -6.48 11.47 5.61
CA VAL A 213 -5.71 12.68 5.33
C VAL A 213 -4.21 12.42 5.48
N GLU A 214 -3.77 11.71 6.52
CA GLU A 214 -2.38 11.32 6.71
C GLU A 214 -1.86 10.47 5.55
N TYR A 215 -2.63 9.46 5.11
CA TYR A 215 -2.27 8.60 3.99
C TYR A 215 -2.15 9.39 2.68
N LEU A 216 -3.15 10.21 2.35
CA LEU A 216 -3.17 11.00 1.12
C LEU A 216 -2.09 12.08 1.13
N HIS A 217 -1.86 12.74 2.28
CA HIS A 217 -0.80 13.72 2.44
C HIS A 217 0.58 13.11 2.27
N ALA A 218 0.84 11.95 2.88
CA ALA A 218 2.11 11.24 2.74
C ALA A 218 2.36 10.81 1.28
N GLY A 219 1.35 10.28 0.60
CA GLY A 219 1.44 9.92 -0.82
C GLY A 219 1.69 11.13 -1.73
N MET A 220 0.96 12.24 -1.50
CA MET A 220 1.14 13.50 -2.22
C MET A 220 2.53 14.10 -1.99
N ALA A 221 3.04 14.06 -0.75
CA ALA A 221 4.38 14.54 -0.44
C ALA A 221 5.46 13.69 -1.16
N ALA A 222 5.30 12.37 -1.17
CA ALA A 222 6.21 11.47 -1.87
C ALA A 222 6.20 11.67 -3.39
N LEU A 223 5.02 11.84 -4.00
CA LEU A 223 4.88 11.99 -5.46
C LEU A 223 5.02 13.45 -5.95
N GLY A 224 4.87 14.43 -5.07
CA GLY A 224 4.88 15.87 -5.41
C GLY A 224 3.54 16.40 -5.93
N ALA A 225 2.59 15.53 -6.27
CA ALA A 225 1.23 15.86 -6.66
C ALA A 225 0.28 14.72 -6.30
N MET A 226 -1.02 15.02 -6.25
CA MET A 226 -2.06 14.03 -5.99
C MET A 226 -2.43 13.29 -7.28
N PRO A 227 -2.33 11.94 -7.36
CA PRO A 227 -2.85 11.20 -8.51
C PRO A 227 -4.36 11.29 -8.59
N THR A 228 -4.84 11.80 -9.72
CA THR A 228 -6.25 12.00 -10.04
C THR A 228 -6.50 11.58 -11.49
N ARG A 229 -7.74 11.71 -11.98
CA ARG A 229 -8.04 11.45 -13.39
C ARG A 229 -7.46 12.51 -14.33
N ASP A 230 -7.10 13.68 -13.81
CA ASP A 230 -6.48 14.76 -14.56
C ASP A 230 -4.95 14.81 -14.38
N THR A 231 -4.43 14.12 -13.36
CA THR A 231 -2.99 14.03 -13.03
C THR A 231 -2.55 12.58 -12.89
N ILE A 232 -1.84 12.06 -13.89
CA ILE A 232 -1.30 10.69 -13.89
C ILE A 232 0.17 10.76 -13.50
N ILE A 233 0.57 9.91 -12.55
CA ILE A 233 1.95 9.88 -12.04
C ILE A 233 2.55 8.51 -12.31
N MET A 234 3.68 8.47 -13.02
CA MET A 234 4.54 7.31 -13.15
C MET A 234 5.66 7.41 -12.14
N GLU A 235 5.71 6.44 -11.25
CA GLU A 235 6.75 6.28 -10.25
C GLU A 235 7.68 5.14 -10.67
N ARG A 236 9.00 5.34 -10.56
CA ARG A 236 10.00 4.28 -10.73
C ARG A 236 10.85 4.15 -9.48
N PHE A 237 11.05 2.93 -9.00
CA PHE A 237 11.96 2.63 -7.89
C PHE A 237 12.67 1.28 -8.11
N PHE A 238 13.68 1.00 -7.28
CA PHE A 238 14.48 -0.22 -7.36
C PHE A 238 14.32 -1.08 -6.11
N ASP A 239 14.34 -2.40 -6.27
CA ASP A 239 14.36 -3.32 -5.12
C ASP A 239 15.78 -3.55 -4.57
N GLU A 240 15.91 -4.37 -3.52
CA GLU A 240 17.21 -4.70 -2.92
C GLU A 240 18.13 -5.53 -3.84
N VAL A 241 17.55 -6.22 -4.84
CA VAL A 241 18.25 -7.05 -5.82
C VAL A 241 18.73 -6.20 -7.01
N GLY A 242 18.16 -5.00 -7.17
CA GLY A 242 18.43 -4.08 -8.26
C GLY A 242 17.49 -4.26 -9.45
N ASP A 243 16.37 -4.96 -9.30
CA ASP A 243 15.28 -4.94 -10.27
C ASP A 243 14.54 -3.61 -10.23
N MET A 244 13.95 -3.25 -11.36
CA MET A 244 13.26 -1.98 -11.56
C MET A 244 11.76 -2.21 -11.51
N HIS A 245 11.05 -1.37 -10.78
CA HIS A 245 9.59 -1.38 -10.75
C HIS A 245 9.06 -0.03 -11.20
N VAL A 246 8.12 -0.06 -12.14
CA VAL A 246 7.39 1.13 -12.60
C VAL A 246 5.94 0.98 -12.16
N VAL A 247 5.45 1.95 -11.40
CA VAL A 247 4.07 2.04 -10.94
C VAL A 247 3.40 3.25 -11.58
N ILE A 248 2.31 3.02 -12.31
CA ILE A 248 1.47 4.05 -12.90
C ILE A 248 0.28 4.27 -11.97
N HIS A 249 0.20 5.44 -11.33
CA HIS A 249 -0.93 5.84 -10.49
C HIS A 249 -2.04 6.38 -11.39
N SER A 250 -3.09 5.59 -11.58
CA SER A 250 -4.16 5.77 -12.56
C SER A 250 -5.52 5.40 -11.92
N PRO A 251 -6.24 6.36 -11.32
CA PRO A 251 -7.55 6.14 -10.70
C PRO A 251 -8.67 6.07 -11.76
N PHE A 252 -8.48 5.25 -12.80
CA PHE A 252 -9.41 5.04 -13.90
C PHE A 252 -10.26 3.78 -13.77
N GLY A 253 -9.90 2.88 -12.85
CA GLY A 253 -10.59 1.62 -12.61
C GLY A 253 -9.90 0.43 -13.29
N SER A 254 -10.15 -0.76 -12.76
CA SER A 254 -9.44 -1.99 -13.11
C SER A 254 -9.61 -2.40 -14.57
N ARG A 255 -10.77 -2.12 -15.18
CA ARG A 255 -11.04 -2.47 -16.59
C ARG A 255 -10.16 -1.69 -17.56
N ILE A 256 -9.96 -0.39 -17.32
CA ILE A 256 -9.08 0.47 -18.13
C ILE A 256 -7.63 0.13 -17.81
N ASN A 257 -7.28 0.02 -16.52
CA ASN A 257 -5.92 -0.26 -16.08
C ASN A 257 -5.41 -1.64 -16.55
N ARG A 258 -6.28 -2.66 -16.61
CA ARG A 258 -5.97 -3.99 -17.15
C ARG A 258 -5.65 -3.93 -18.63
N GLY A 259 -6.48 -3.25 -19.43
CA GLY A 259 -6.23 -3.05 -20.85
C GLY A 259 -4.95 -2.26 -21.10
N TRP A 260 -4.72 -1.20 -20.32
CA TRP A 260 -3.51 -0.39 -20.42
C TRP A 260 -2.25 -1.19 -20.06
N GLY A 261 -2.27 -1.91 -18.94
CA GLY A 261 -1.17 -2.73 -18.47
C GLY A 261 -0.81 -3.86 -19.45
N LEU A 262 -1.80 -4.56 -20.02
CA LEU A 262 -1.58 -5.59 -21.04
C LEU A 262 -0.96 -5.01 -22.32
N ALA A 263 -1.45 -3.86 -22.78
CA ALA A 263 -0.92 -3.19 -23.97
C ALA A 263 0.52 -2.70 -23.76
N LEU A 264 0.82 -2.12 -22.60
CA LEU A 264 2.18 -1.72 -22.22
C LEU A 264 3.09 -2.93 -22.14
N ARG A 265 2.69 -4.00 -21.44
CA ARG A 265 3.44 -5.26 -21.34
C ARG A 265 3.87 -5.75 -22.73
N LYS A 266 2.94 -5.81 -23.69
CA LYS A 266 3.25 -6.25 -25.06
C LYS A 266 4.24 -5.31 -25.79
N ARG A 267 4.15 -4.00 -25.57
CA ARG A 267 5.10 -3.02 -26.15
C ARG A 267 6.49 -3.19 -25.58
N PHE A 268 6.61 -3.32 -24.26
CA PHE A 268 7.90 -3.56 -23.62
C PHE A 268 8.51 -4.92 -24.06
N CYS A 269 7.72 -6.00 -24.12
CA CYS A 269 8.23 -7.31 -24.59
C CYS A 269 8.81 -7.23 -26.01
N LYS A 270 8.20 -6.45 -26.91
CA LYS A 270 8.71 -6.28 -28.29
C LYS A 270 10.02 -5.50 -28.33
N SER A 271 10.19 -4.50 -27.46
CA SER A 271 11.40 -3.68 -27.43
C SER A 271 12.57 -4.39 -26.74
N PHE A 272 12.31 -5.21 -25.72
CA PHE A 272 13.34 -5.77 -24.85
C PHE A 272 13.51 -7.30 -24.93
N ASN A 273 12.69 -8.00 -25.71
CA ASN A 273 12.76 -9.45 -25.98
C ASN A 273 12.77 -10.35 -24.73
N PHE A 274 11.99 -10.00 -23.70
CA PHE A 274 11.76 -10.83 -22.52
C PHE A 274 10.32 -10.66 -22.00
N GLU A 275 9.83 -11.65 -21.25
CA GLU A 275 8.50 -11.61 -20.63
C GLU A 275 8.50 -10.80 -19.33
N LEU A 276 7.56 -9.85 -19.26
CA LEU A 276 7.44 -8.91 -18.16
C LEU A 276 6.33 -9.31 -17.19
N GLN A 277 6.63 -9.13 -15.90
CA GLN A 277 5.64 -9.27 -14.84
C GLN A 277 4.86 -7.95 -14.72
N ALA A 278 3.52 -8.03 -14.77
CA ALA A 278 2.67 -6.86 -14.66
C ALA A 278 1.41 -7.14 -13.82
N ALA A 279 0.92 -6.13 -13.11
CA ALA A 279 -0.33 -6.17 -12.38
C ALA A 279 -1.11 -4.87 -12.55
N ALA A 280 -2.44 -4.93 -12.44
CA ALA A 280 -3.33 -3.78 -12.47
C ALA A 280 -4.44 -3.94 -11.44
N ASN A 281 -4.69 -2.88 -10.67
CA ASN A 281 -5.84 -2.75 -9.77
C ASN A 281 -6.69 -1.53 -10.17
N GLU A 282 -7.59 -1.10 -9.29
CA GLU A 282 -8.49 0.03 -9.56
C GLU A 282 -7.77 1.39 -9.68
N ASP A 283 -6.63 1.53 -9.01
CA ASP A 283 -5.94 2.80 -8.83
C ASP A 283 -4.54 2.86 -9.46
N SER A 284 -4.01 1.73 -9.94
CA SER A 284 -2.63 1.66 -10.39
C SER A 284 -2.32 0.43 -11.26
N ILE A 285 -1.20 0.54 -11.97
CA ILE A 285 -0.59 -0.52 -12.78
C ILE A 285 0.86 -0.65 -12.32
N VAL A 286 1.36 -1.87 -12.10
CA VAL A 286 2.78 -2.13 -11.85
C VAL A 286 3.38 -2.94 -12.99
N ILE A 287 4.58 -2.56 -13.42
CA ILE A 287 5.41 -3.29 -14.39
C ILE A 287 6.77 -3.51 -13.74
N SER A 288 7.15 -4.77 -13.57
CA SER A 288 8.44 -5.16 -12.98
C SER A 288 9.39 -5.59 -14.08
N LEU A 289 10.50 -4.87 -14.21
CA LEU A 289 11.55 -5.06 -15.20
C LEU A 289 12.82 -5.60 -14.54
N GLY A 290 13.56 -6.42 -15.28
CA GLY A 290 14.84 -6.92 -14.80
C GLY A 290 15.98 -5.91 -14.82
N SER A 291 17.12 -6.37 -14.33
CA SER A 291 18.31 -5.54 -14.11
C SER A 291 19.01 -5.01 -15.37
N VAL A 292 18.61 -5.45 -16.56
CA VAL A 292 19.34 -5.22 -17.82
C VAL A 292 18.83 -4.01 -18.62
N HIS A 293 17.69 -3.42 -18.24
CA HIS A 293 17.03 -2.40 -19.06
C HIS A 293 16.94 -1.04 -18.36
N SER A 294 17.16 0.03 -19.12
CA SER A 294 16.84 1.41 -18.77
C SER A 294 16.15 2.12 -19.92
N PHE A 295 15.30 3.07 -19.60
CA PHE A 295 14.60 3.95 -20.52
C PHE A 295 14.21 5.23 -19.77
N PRO A 296 14.03 6.37 -20.46
CA PRO A 296 13.44 7.56 -19.88
C PRO A 296 12.00 7.27 -19.43
N LEU A 297 11.68 7.57 -18.17
CA LEU A 297 10.39 7.18 -17.58
C LEU A 297 9.22 7.95 -18.22
N ASP A 298 9.44 9.19 -18.64
CA ASP A 298 8.46 10.05 -19.30
C ASP A 298 8.08 9.57 -20.70
N GLU A 299 8.98 8.88 -21.41
CA GLU A 299 8.68 8.31 -22.73
C GLU A 299 7.62 7.20 -22.67
N VAL A 300 7.46 6.53 -21.52
CA VAL A 300 6.51 5.42 -21.36
C VAL A 300 5.06 5.87 -21.62
N PHE A 301 4.71 7.12 -21.31
CA PHE A 301 3.40 7.69 -21.63
C PHE A 301 3.10 7.68 -23.14
N ARG A 302 4.14 7.69 -23.99
CA ARG A 302 4.04 7.78 -25.45
C ARG A 302 4.14 6.43 -26.16
N TYR A 303 4.29 5.33 -25.43
CA TYR A 303 4.46 3.99 -26.01
C TYR A 303 3.19 3.45 -26.69
N LEU A 304 2.02 3.97 -26.31
CA LEU A 304 0.75 3.64 -26.91
C LEU A 304 0.22 4.82 -27.71
N GLN A 305 -0.41 4.51 -28.84
CA GLN A 305 -1.01 5.50 -29.73
C GLN A 305 -2.46 5.13 -29.99
N THR A 306 -3.33 6.13 -30.13
CA THR A 306 -4.77 5.95 -30.35
C THR A 306 -5.06 5.06 -31.57
N THR A 307 -4.24 5.17 -32.61
CA THR A 307 -4.37 4.39 -33.87
C THR A 307 -3.96 2.92 -33.73
N THR A 308 -3.12 2.57 -32.75
CA THR A 308 -2.53 1.22 -32.64
C THR A 308 -2.88 0.48 -31.35
N VAL A 309 -3.40 1.17 -30.33
CA VAL A 309 -3.66 0.60 -29.00
C VAL A 309 -4.60 -0.61 -29.07
N ARG A 310 -5.63 -0.55 -29.92
CA ARG A 310 -6.58 -1.65 -30.13
C ARG A 310 -5.86 -2.90 -30.65
N ASP A 311 -5.08 -2.77 -31.71
CA ASP A 311 -4.36 -3.91 -32.31
C ASP A 311 -3.30 -4.48 -31.37
N VAL A 312 -2.60 -3.61 -30.62
CA VAL A 312 -1.62 -4.02 -29.61
C VAL A 312 -2.31 -4.81 -28.50
N LEU A 313 -3.46 -4.33 -28.01
CA LEU A 313 -4.21 -5.01 -26.96
C LEU A 313 -4.79 -6.33 -27.46
N VAL A 314 -5.28 -6.41 -28.70
CA VAL A 314 -5.70 -7.67 -29.33
C VAL A 314 -4.54 -8.66 -29.34
N GLN A 315 -3.34 -8.26 -29.75
CA GLN A 315 -2.18 -9.16 -29.73
C GLN A 315 -1.73 -9.53 -28.31
N ALA A 316 -2.01 -8.69 -27.31
CA ALA A 316 -1.68 -8.97 -25.91
C ALA A 316 -2.68 -9.91 -25.23
N LEU A 317 -3.98 -9.75 -25.51
CA LEU A 317 -5.04 -10.57 -24.90
C LEU A 317 -5.06 -12.00 -25.43
N LEU A 318 -4.57 -12.22 -26.66
CA LEU A 318 -4.44 -13.56 -27.23
C LEU A 318 -3.45 -14.43 -26.45
N ASP A 319 -2.51 -13.83 -25.73
CA ASP A 319 -1.57 -14.54 -24.85
C ASP A 319 -2.08 -14.64 -23.40
N SER A 320 -3.30 -14.20 -23.11
CA SER A 320 -3.87 -14.18 -21.76
C SER A 320 -4.88 -15.33 -21.55
N PRO A 321 -4.89 -15.97 -20.37
CA PRO A 321 -5.87 -17.03 -20.05
C PRO A 321 -7.34 -16.60 -20.18
N MET A 322 -7.63 -15.29 -20.05
CA MET A 322 -8.99 -14.76 -20.18
C MET A 322 -9.61 -15.10 -21.54
N PHE A 323 -8.80 -15.14 -22.60
CA PHE A 323 -9.27 -15.41 -23.94
C PHE A 323 -9.81 -16.85 -24.07
N GLU A 324 -9.13 -17.85 -23.50
CA GLU A 324 -9.56 -19.26 -23.55
C GLU A 324 -10.89 -19.49 -22.83
N VAL A 325 -11.07 -18.81 -21.70
CA VAL A 325 -12.30 -18.86 -20.89
C VAL A 325 -13.47 -18.26 -21.67
N ARG A 326 -13.30 -17.03 -22.16
CA ARG A 326 -14.32 -16.31 -22.93
C ARG A 326 -14.64 -17.02 -24.25
N TRP A 327 -13.63 -17.60 -24.91
CA TRP A 327 -13.80 -18.45 -26.08
C TRP A 327 -14.75 -19.61 -25.80
N ARG A 328 -14.54 -20.34 -24.71
CA ARG A 328 -15.40 -21.45 -24.31
C ARG A 328 -16.82 -20.98 -23.98
N TRP A 329 -16.98 -19.83 -23.34
CA TRP A 329 -18.29 -19.25 -23.05
C TRP A 329 -19.03 -18.95 -24.36
N ASN A 330 -18.37 -18.35 -25.35
CA ASN A 330 -18.97 -18.07 -26.64
C ASN A 330 -19.24 -19.33 -27.47
N ALA A 331 -18.34 -20.31 -27.43
CA ALA A 331 -18.53 -21.59 -28.11
C ALA A 331 -19.71 -22.39 -27.54
N THR A 332 -19.98 -22.29 -26.23
CA THR A 332 -21.15 -22.94 -25.60
C THR A 332 -22.44 -22.14 -25.81
N ARG A 333 -22.40 -20.80 -25.69
CA ARG A 333 -23.56 -19.91 -25.93
C ARG A 333 -24.05 -19.95 -27.38
N SER A 334 -23.13 -20.08 -28.33
CA SER A 334 -23.44 -20.25 -29.77
C SER A 334 -23.93 -21.64 -30.15
N LEU A 335 -24.00 -22.58 -29.20
CA LEU A 335 -24.34 -23.98 -29.41
C LEU A 335 -23.33 -24.75 -30.29
N ALA A 336 -22.16 -24.18 -30.59
CA ALA A 336 -21.09 -24.89 -31.28
C ALA A 336 -20.62 -26.08 -30.42
N ILE A 337 -20.52 -25.86 -29.11
CA ILE A 337 -20.22 -26.88 -28.09
C ILE A 337 -21.46 -27.12 -27.23
N GLN A 338 -21.73 -28.40 -26.96
CA GLN A 338 -22.89 -28.81 -26.16
C GLN A 338 -22.53 -28.87 -24.67
N ARG A 339 -23.35 -28.21 -23.85
CA ARG A 339 -23.38 -28.30 -22.38
C ARG A 339 -23.97 -29.64 -21.91
N ASN A 340 -24.94 -30.16 -22.65
CA ASN A 340 -25.70 -31.38 -22.38
C ASN A 340 -25.73 -32.27 -23.63
N ARG A 341 -25.33 -33.54 -23.48
CA ARG A 341 -25.39 -34.56 -24.53
C ARG A 341 -26.14 -35.79 -24.03
N SER A 342 -27.14 -36.24 -24.80
CA SER A 342 -27.96 -37.42 -24.48
C SER A 342 -28.60 -37.37 -23.08
N GLY A 343 -29.08 -36.19 -22.66
CA GLY A 343 -29.74 -35.99 -21.37
C GLY A 343 -28.81 -35.91 -20.16
N LYS A 344 -27.49 -35.84 -20.35
CA LYS A 344 -26.49 -35.66 -19.29
C LYS A 344 -25.60 -34.46 -19.56
N ARG A 345 -25.14 -33.78 -18.50
CA ARG A 345 -24.18 -32.69 -18.59
C ARG A 345 -22.84 -33.21 -19.09
N VAL A 346 -22.27 -32.53 -20.08
CA VAL A 346 -20.95 -32.83 -20.62
C VAL A 346 -19.92 -32.42 -19.57
N PRO A 347 -19.04 -33.35 -19.14
CA PRO A 347 -18.00 -33.04 -18.16
C PRO A 347 -17.09 -31.89 -18.62
N PRO A 348 -16.58 -31.06 -17.69
CA PRO A 348 -15.72 -29.91 -17.98
C PRO A 348 -14.56 -30.19 -18.92
N GLN A 349 -13.85 -31.31 -18.67
CA GLN A 349 -12.71 -31.78 -19.47
C GLN A 349 -13.04 -31.86 -20.95
N PHE A 350 -14.17 -32.47 -21.29
CA PHE A 350 -14.58 -32.64 -22.68
C PHE A 350 -15.02 -31.33 -23.31
N GLN A 351 -15.63 -30.42 -22.54
CA GLN A 351 -15.99 -29.10 -23.06
C GLN A 351 -14.75 -28.25 -23.37
N ARG A 352 -13.68 -28.35 -22.56
CA ARG A 352 -12.39 -27.70 -22.84
C ARG A 352 -11.71 -28.29 -24.07
N MET A 353 -11.60 -29.61 -24.13
CA MET A 353 -11.04 -30.29 -25.32
C MET A 353 -11.83 -29.97 -26.59
N ASP A 354 -13.16 -29.97 -26.54
CA ASP A 354 -13.99 -29.60 -27.69
C ASP A 354 -13.82 -28.11 -28.06
N ALA A 355 -13.46 -27.23 -27.11
CA ALA A 355 -13.18 -25.80 -27.36
C ALA A 355 -11.79 -25.56 -27.95
N GLU A 356 -10.78 -26.29 -27.49
CA GLU A 356 -9.43 -26.34 -28.07
C GLU A 356 -9.46 -26.93 -29.49
N ASP A 357 -10.22 -28.02 -29.70
CA ASP A 357 -10.42 -28.58 -31.04
C ASP A 357 -11.10 -27.56 -31.96
N LEU A 358 -12.10 -26.81 -31.45
CA LEU A 358 -12.80 -25.79 -32.24
C LEU A 358 -11.85 -24.63 -32.62
N ILE A 359 -11.01 -24.18 -31.69
CA ILE A 359 -10.09 -23.08 -31.98
C ILE A 359 -9.00 -23.50 -32.96
N ALA A 360 -8.51 -24.74 -32.91
CA ALA A 360 -7.57 -25.27 -33.90
C ALA A 360 -8.14 -25.23 -35.35
N HIS A 361 -9.47 -25.26 -35.50
CA HIS A 361 -10.14 -25.19 -36.79
C HIS A 361 -10.45 -23.75 -37.23
N VAL A 362 -10.87 -22.90 -36.30
CA VAL A 362 -11.34 -21.54 -36.60
C VAL A 362 -10.19 -20.53 -36.55
N PHE A 363 -9.25 -20.70 -35.64
CA PHE A 363 -8.12 -19.81 -35.39
C PHE A 363 -6.84 -20.62 -35.08
N PRO A 364 -6.23 -21.27 -36.10
CA PRO A 364 -5.10 -22.17 -35.90
C PRO A 364 -3.85 -21.47 -35.32
N ASP A 365 -3.63 -20.20 -35.69
CA ASP A 365 -2.51 -19.37 -35.19
C ASP A 365 -2.52 -19.18 -33.67
N GLN A 366 -3.68 -19.35 -33.01
CA GLN A 366 -3.80 -19.21 -31.57
C GLN A 366 -3.15 -20.37 -30.79
N ILE A 367 -3.16 -21.59 -31.34
CA ILE A 367 -2.48 -22.77 -30.75
C ILE A 367 -1.19 -23.10 -31.52
N ALA A 368 -0.76 -22.24 -32.45
CA ALA A 368 0.45 -22.48 -33.19
C ALA A 368 1.68 -22.43 -32.27
N CYS A 369 2.62 -23.34 -32.48
CA CYS A 369 3.89 -23.33 -31.76
C CYS A 369 4.63 -22.01 -32.02
N ALA A 370 5.19 -21.41 -30.98
CA ALA A 370 5.95 -20.16 -31.06
C ALA A 370 7.10 -20.22 -32.09
N GLU A 371 7.68 -21.40 -32.32
CA GLU A 371 8.73 -21.61 -33.33
C GLU A 371 8.23 -21.46 -34.79
N ASN A 372 6.94 -21.68 -35.04
CA ASN A 372 6.34 -21.59 -36.37
C ASN A 372 5.68 -20.23 -36.66
N LEU A 373 5.46 -19.42 -35.63
CA LEU A 373 4.87 -18.09 -35.75
C LEU A 373 5.96 -17.06 -36.12
N THR A 374 5.87 -16.48 -37.31
CA THR A 374 6.75 -15.39 -37.74
C THR A 374 6.05 -14.04 -37.56
N GLY A 375 6.20 -13.44 -36.38
CA GLY A 375 5.68 -12.10 -36.09
C GLY A 375 4.32 -12.09 -35.38
N ARG A 376 3.38 -11.26 -35.86
CA ARG A 376 2.04 -11.08 -35.25
C ARG A 376 1.13 -12.24 -35.63
N ARG A 377 0.23 -12.65 -34.72
CA ARG A 377 -0.82 -13.64 -35.05
C ARG A 377 -1.83 -13.01 -36.00
N ASP A 378 -2.15 -13.71 -37.08
CA ASP A 378 -3.18 -13.26 -38.01
C ASP A 378 -4.56 -13.66 -37.46
N VAL A 379 -5.39 -12.67 -37.14
CA VAL A 379 -6.70 -12.90 -36.52
C VAL A 379 -7.72 -13.15 -37.64
N PRO A 380 -8.30 -14.36 -37.75
CA PRO A 380 -9.25 -14.67 -38.79
C PRO A 380 -10.59 -13.97 -38.55
N THR A 381 -11.22 -13.50 -39.63
CA THR A 381 -12.59 -12.99 -39.59
C THR A 381 -13.56 -14.16 -39.39
N HIS A 382 -14.11 -14.29 -38.19
CA HIS A 382 -15.06 -15.34 -37.85
C HIS A 382 -15.94 -14.90 -36.66
N PRO A 383 -17.27 -15.04 -36.73
CA PRO A 383 -18.18 -14.49 -35.72
C PRO A 383 -17.86 -14.88 -34.26
N LEU A 384 -17.42 -16.13 -34.01
CA LEU A 384 -16.98 -16.53 -32.66
C LEU A 384 -15.69 -15.86 -32.19
N VAL A 385 -14.73 -15.65 -33.09
CA VAL A 385 -13.45 -15.02 -32.75
C VAL A 385 -13.72 -13.54 -32.50
N ASP A 386 -14.47 -12.90 -33.38
CA ASP A 386 -14.85 -11.50 -33.27
C ASP A 386 -15.64 -11.23 -31.99
N GLN A 387 -16.63 -12.07 -31.66
CA GLN A 387 -17.38 -11.95 -30.40
C GLN A 387 -16.50 -12.18 -29.17
N THR A 388 -15.56 -13.14 -29.23
CA THR A 388 -14.66 -13.42 -28.09
C THR A 388 -13.70 -12.27 -27.85
N ILE A 389 -13.11 -11.72 -28.91
CA ILE A 389 -12.27 -10.53 -28.83
C ILE A 389 -13.10 -9.35 -28.33
N HIS A 390 -14.33 -9.17 -28.83
CA HIS A 390 -15.23 -8.13 -28.35
C HIS A 390 -15.48 -8.25 -26.83
N ASP A 391 -15.92 -9.41 -26.34
CA ASP A 391 -16.17 -9.64 -24.91
C ASP A 391 -14.91 -9.37 -24.05
N CYS A 392 -13.72 -9.79 -24.50
CA CYS A 392 -12.48 -9.48 -23.80
C CYS A 392 -12.19 -7.97 -23.76
N LEU A 393 -12.41 -7.25 -24.87
CA LEU A 393 -12.14 -5.82 -24.99
C LEU A 393 -13.18 -4.93 -24.29
N THR A 394 -14.44 -5.38 -24.19
CA THR A 394 -15.58 -4.55 -23.75
C THR A 394 -16.32 -5.05 -22.52
N GLU A 395 -16.15 -6.30 -22.08
CA GLU A 395 -16.69 -6.78 -20.79
C GLU A 395 -15.58 -6.87 -19.74
N ALA A 396 -14.51 -7.60 -20.04
CA ALA A 396 -13.37 -7.79 -19.12
C ALA A 396 -12.48 -6.54 -19.01
N MET A 397 -12.46 -5.74 -20.08
CA MET A 397 -11.72 -4.48 -20.20
C MET A 397 -12.64 -3.37 -20.72
N ASP A 398 -12.10 -2.18 -20.92
CA ASP A 398 -12.80 -1.07 -21.55
C ASP A 398 -11.89 -0.41 -22.58
N ILE A 399 -11.92 -0.93 -23.81
CA ILE A 399 -11.08 -0.43 -24.91
C ILE A 399 -11.46 0.98 -25.35
N ASP A 400 -12.75 1.34 -25.32
CA ASP A 400 -13.21 2.65 -25.80
C ASP A 400 -12.73 3.75 -24.84
N ALA A 401 -12.87 3.52 -23.52
CA ALA A 401 -12.33 4.44 -22.52
C ALA A 401 -10.79 4.47 -22.52
N LEU A 402 -10.12 3.36 -22.83
CA LEU A 402 -8.66 3.33 -22.99
C LEU A 402 -8.20 4.14 -24.21
N ILE A 403 -8.90 4.04 -25.34
CA ILE A 403 -8.64 4.85 -26.54
C ILE A 403 -8.83 6.33 -26.22
N GLU A 404 -9.91 6.68 -25.50
CA GLU A 404 -10.14 8.06 -25.04
C GLU A 404 -8.99 8.54 -24.14
N LEU A 405 -8.56 7.74 -23.17
CA LEU A 405 -7.46 8.06 -22.27
C LEU A 405 -6.14 8.32 -23.02
N VAL A 406 -5.78 7.43 -23.95
CA VAL A 406 -4.57 7.60 -24.79
C VAL A 406 -4.71 8.85 -25.66
N GLY A 407 -5.89 9.14 -26.20
CA GLY A 407 -6.15 10.37 -26.94
C GLY A 407 -6.01 11.64 -26.10
N LYS A 408 -6.38 11.61 -24.81
CA LYS A 408 -6.15 12.73 -23.86
C LYS A 408 -4.66 12.93 -23.59
N ILE A 409 -3.90 11.84 -23.46
CA ILE A 409 -2.44 11.87 -23.32
C ILE A 409 -1.79 12.47 -24.58
N GLU A 410 -2.18 12.03 -25.77
CA GLU A 410 -1.64 12.53 -27.05
C GLU A 410 -1.93 14.03 -27.28
N ARG A 411 -3.06 14.53 -26.77
CA ARG A 411 -3.47 15.94 -26.86
C ARG A 411 -2.93 16.82 -25.73
N GLU A 412 -2.13 16.26 -24.81
CA GLU A 412 -1.59 16.96 -23.64
C GLU A 412 -2.68 17.59 -22.75
N GLU A 413 -3.86 16.95 -22.67
CA GLU A 413 -4.99 17.41 -21.83
C GLU A 413 -4.83 16.99 -20.36
N LEU A 414 -3.93 16.04 -20.07
CA LEU A 414 -3.65 15.51 -18.73
C LEU A 414 -2.28 16.00 -18.24
N THR A 415 -2.18 16.19 -16.93
CA THR A 415 -0.89 16.44 -16.27
C THR A 415 -0.18 15.10 -16.10
N LEU A 416 0.97 14.93 -16.75
CA LEU A 416 1.77 13.71 -16.68
C LEU A 416 3.04 13.98 -15.90
N ILE A 417 3.29 13.20 -14.84
CA ILE A 417 4.45 13.36 -13.97
C ILE A 417 5.22 12.04 -13.95
N ALA A 418 6.50 12.07 -14.30
CA ALA A 418 7.42 10.95 -14.13
C ALA A 418 8.33 11.25 -12.93
N LYS A 419 8.40 10.32 -11.97
CA LYS A 419 9.18 10.50 -10.75
C LYS A 419 10.00 9.26 -10.41
N ASP A 420 11.30 9.48 -10.29
CA ASP A 420 12.22 8.50 -9.73
C ASP A 420 12.21 8.58 -8.21
N LEU A 421 11.74 7.51 -7.58
CA LEU A 421 11.75 7.34 -6.15
C LEU A 421 12.76 6.29 -5.75
N ARG A 422 13.28 6.53 -4.56
CA ARG A 422 14.15 5.61 -3.85
C ARG A 422 13.41 4.34 -3.45
N GLU A 423 12.27 4.53 -2.83
CA GLU A 423 11.44 3.48 -2.28
C GLU A 423 10.00 3.71 -2.74
N PRO A 424 9.18 2.65 -2.76
CA PRO A 424 7.80 2.77 -3.19
C PRO A 424 7.01 3.75 -2.33
N SER A 425 6.27 4.64 -2.98
CA SER A 425 5.37 5.60 -2.34
C SER A 425 4.26 4.88 -1.54
N PRO A 426 3.63 5.58 -0.57
CA PRO A 426 2.47 5.04 0.15
C PRO A 426 1.33 4.55 -0.77
N PHE A 427 1.18 5.14 -1.97
CA PHE A 427 0.19 4.69 -2.95
C PHE A 427 0.64 3.41 -3.67
N ALA A 428 1.93 3.27 -3.98
CA ALA A 428 2.46 2.08 -4.64
C ALA A 428 2.36 0.83 -3.75
N GLN A 429 2.29 1.01 -2.42
CA GLN A 429 2.12 -0.07 -1.46
C GLN A 429 0.88 -0.94 -1.74
N GLU A 430 -0.19 -0.37 -2.27
CA GLU A 430 -1.41 -1.13 -2.58
C GLU A 430 -1.14 -2.14 -3.71
N ILE A 431 -0.44 -1.75 -4.77
CA ILE A 431 -0.19 -2.60 -5.93
C ILE A 431 1.01 -3.53 -5.75
N ILE A 432 1.98 -3.15 -4.92
CA ILE A 432 3.13 -4.01 -4.60
C ILE A 432 2.67 -5.21 -3.77
N ASN A 433 1.77 -4.97 -2.82
CA ASN A 433 1.12 -6.01 -2.05
C ASN A 433 -0.19 -6.46 -2.73
N ALA A 434 -0.32 -6.22 -4.05
CA ALA A 434 -1.52 -6.59 -4.78
C ALA A 434 -1.78 -8.08 -4.61
N ARG A 435 -3.06 -8.37 -4.41
CA ARG A 435 -3.49 -9.76 -4.36
C ARG A 435 -3.37 -10.40 -5.74
N PRO A 436 -3.18 -11.72 -5.81
CA PRO A 436 -2.95 -12.44 -7.05
C PRO A 436 -3.87 -12.14 -8.24
N TYR A 437 -5.16 -11.87 -8.02
CA TYR A 437 -6.13 -11.53 -9.07
C TYR A 437 -5.83 -10.21 -9.83
N ALA A 438 -4.91 -9.37 -9.32
CA ALA A 438 -4.50 -8.15 -9.99
C ALA A 438 -3.45 -8.40 -11.08
N PHE A 439 -2.78 -9.56 -11.10
CA PHE A 439 -1.71 -9.84 -12.07
C PHE A 439 -2.26 -10.07 -13.48
N LEU A 440 -1.45 -9.72 -14.48
CA LEU A 440 -1.78 -9.76 -15.91
C LEU A 440 -1.02 -10.87 -16.66
N ASP A 441 -0.26 -11.68 -15.93
CA ASP A 441 0.62 -12.73 -16.46
C ASP A 441 0.59 -13.97 -15.56
N ASP A 442 0.99 -15.11 -16.12
CA ASP A 442 0.80 -16.44 -15.52
C ASP A 442 1.98 -16.92 -14.65
N ALA A 443 2.97 -16.05 -14.35
CA ALA A 443 4.16 -16.46 -13.61
C ALA A 443 3.80 -16.89 -12.16
N PRO A 444 4.37 -17.96 -11.59
CA PRO A 444 4.08 -18.38 -10.21
C PRO A 444 4.33 -17.26 -9.18
N ALA A 445 3.52 -17.20 -8.10
CA ALA A 445 3.64 -16.12 -7.11
C ALA A 445 5.00 -16.10 -6.39
N GLU A 446 5.62 -17.27 -6.22
CA GLU A 446 6.93 -17.42 -5.57
C GLU A 446 8.07 -16.79 -6.40
N GLU A 447 7.88 -16.68 -7.72
CA GLU A 447 8.85 -16.12 -8.68
C GLU A 447 8.62 -14.62 -8.93
N ARG A 448 7.74 -13.97 -8.15
CA ARG A 448 7.37 -12.57 -8.33
C ARG A 448 8.42 -11.64 -7.76
N ARG A 449 8.88 -10.73 -8.62
CA ARG A 449 9.87 -9.70 -8.26
C ARG A 449 9.30 -8.70 -7.26
N THR A 450 7.99 -8.44 -7.29
CA THR A 450 7.35 -7.53 -6.31
C THR A 450 7.44 -8.04 -4.86
N ASN A 451 7.57 -9.36 -4.63
CA ASN A 451 7.77 -9.92 -3.29
C ASN A 451 9.16 -9.61 -2.71
N ALA A 452 10.14 -9.28 -3.55
CA ALA A 452 11.45 -8.82 -3.11
C ALA A 452 11.40 -7.39 -2.55
N ILE A 453 10.33 -6.64 -2.83
CA ILE A 453 10.12 -5.30 -2.32
C ILE A 453 9.75 -5.38 -0.83
N ARG A 454 10.68 -4.96 0.03
CA ARG A 454 10.46 -4.91 1.47
C ARG A 454 9.86 -3.58 1.89
N ASN A 455 8.65 -3.65 2.44
CA ASN A 455 7.97 -2.48 2.99
C ASN A 455 8.54 -2.09 4.34
N ARG A 456 8.84 -0.80 4.53
CA ARG A 456 9.09 -0.24 5.86
C ARG A 456 7.75 0.01 6.54
N SER A 457 7.54 -0.62 7.68
CA SER A 457 6.40 -0.27 8.54
C SER A 457 6.69 1.06 9.23
N TRP A 458 5.87 2.06 8.90
CA TRP A 458 5.71 3.34 9.62
C TRP A 458 6.93 4.28 9.59
N ALA A 459 6.95 5.20 8.63
CA ALA A 459 7.80 6.39 8.67
C ALA A 459 6.96 7.59 9.13
N ASP A 460 7.51 8.43 10.00
CA ASP A 460 6.89 9.69 10.41
C ASP A 460 6.73 10.60 9.18
N PRO A 461 5.52 11.13 8.87
CA PRO A 461 5.29 12.05 7.76
C PRO A 461 6.22 13.28 7.77
N ALA A 462 6.74 13.68 8.93
CA ALA A 462 7.69 14.79 9.06
C ALA A 462 9.07 14.47 8.45
N GLU A 463 9.48 13.20 8.43
CA GLU A 463 10.76 12.77 7.84
C GLU A 463 10.64 12.47 6.33
N ALA A 464 9.41 12.38 5.79
CA ALA A 464 9.11 11.99 4.41
C ALA A 464 9.83 12.84 3.33
N ARG A 465 10.08 14.12 3.61
CA ARG A 465 10.71 15.07 2.68
C ARG A 465 12.21 14.83 2.48
N ASP A 466 12.90 14.21 3.43
CA ASP A 466 14.35 13.96 3.35
C ASP A 466 14.70 12.68 2.55
N TYR A 467 13.69 11.89 2.15
CA TYR A 467 13.90 10.55 1.57
C TYR A 467 14.00 10.49 0.04
N SER A 468 13.89 11.60 -0.71
CA SER A 468 14.23 11.63 -2.15
C SER A 468 15.75 11.74 -2.41
N LEU A 469 16.49 12.42 -1.52
CA LEU A 469 17.92 12.76 -1.66
C LEU A 469 18.96 11.75 -1.16
N LEU A 470 19.75 11.14 -2.06
CA LEU A 470 20.82 10.17 -1.72
C LEU A 470 21.72 10.69 -0.60
N ASP A 471 22.09 9.80 0.34
CA ASP A 471 22.95 10.17 1.46
C ASP A 471 24.34 10.52 0.91
N VAL A 472 24.80 11.74 1.19
CA VAL A 472 26.10 12.24 0.73
C VAL A 472 27.23 11.32 1.17
N SER A 473 27.12 10.74 2.37
CA SER A 473 28.12 9.80 2.89
C SER A 473 28.10 8.47 2.13
N ALA A 474 26.93 8.01 1.68
CA ALA A 474 26.79 6.82 0.84
C ALA A 474 27.37 7.05 -0.56
N ILE A 475 27.14 8.24 -1.16
CA ILE A 475 27.74 8.61 -2.45
C ILE A 475 29.27 8.65 -2.34
N ALA A 476 29.81 9.32 -1.31
CA ALA A 476 31.25 9.43 -1.10
C ALA A 476 31.89 8.04 -0.92
N ARG A 477 31.26 7.18 -0.12
CA ARG A 477 31.72 5.81 0.12
C ARG A 477 31.71 4.96 -1.15
N VAL A 478 30.66 5.03 -1.96
CA VAL A 478 30.62 4.25 -3.22
C VAL A 478 31.64 4.77 -4.21
N ARG A 479 31.87 6.09 -4.30
CA ARG A 479 32.96 6.65 -5.13
C ARG A 479 34.33 6.12 -4.70
N GLU A 480 34.59 6.09 -3.40
CA GLU A 480 35.84 5.53 -2.87
C GLU A 480 35.98 4.03 -3.14
N GLU A 481 34.91 3.25 -2.96
CA GLU A 481 34.92 1.79 -3.21
C GLU A 481 34.90 1.43 -4.71
N ALA A 482 34.42 2.32 -5.58
CA ALA A 482 34.40 2.15 -7.03
C ALA A 482 35.75 2.51 -7.67
N TRP A 483 36.47 3.46 -7.07
CA TRP A 483 37.79 3.82 -7.53
C TRP A 483 38.78 2.65 -7.35
N PRO A 484 39.54 2.26 -8.37
CA PRO A 484 40.48 1.14 -8.27
C PRO A 484 41.52 1.33 -7.16
N LEU A 485 41.66 0.31 -6.30
CA LEU A 485 42.71 0.26 -5.28
C LEU A 485 43.98 -0.35 -5.87
N VAL A 486 45.03 0.47 -6.03
CA VAL A 486 46.26 0.09 -6.70
C VAL A 486 47.43 -0.02 -5.70
N HIS A 487 48.08 -1.18 -5.67
CA HIS A 487 49.25 -1.47 -4.83
C HIS A 487 50.48 -1.89 -5.63
N ASN A 488 50.32 -2.22 -6.91
CA ASN A 488 51.39 -2.64 -7.80
C ASN A 488 51.15 -2.16 -9.24
N ALA A 489 52.15 -2.35 -10.11
CA ALA A 489 52.10 -1.90 -11.49
C ALA A 489 51.04 -2.63 -12.33
N GLU A 490 50.71 -3.88 -12.02
CA GLU A 490 49.67 -4.65 -12.74
C GLU A 490 48.28 -4.11 -12.42
N GLU A 491 48.01 -3.83 -11.14
CA GLU A 491 46.76 -3.21 -10.69
C GLU A 491 46.58 -1.79 -11.27
N LEU A 492 47.68 -1.05 -11.50
CA LEU A 492 47.61 0.26 -12.16
C LEU A 492 47.22 0.13 -13.64
N HIS A 493 47.74 -0.88 -14.32
CA HIS A 493 47.39 -1.17 -15.71
C HIS A 493 45.92 -1.56 -15.84
N ASP A 494 45.44 -2.42 -14.94
CA ASP A 494 44.03 -2.85 -14.87
C ASP A 494 43.10 -1.66 -14.56
N ALA A 495 43.53 -0.76 -13.66
CA ALA A 495 42.81 0.47 -13.36
C ALA A 495 42.67 1.39 -14.59
N LEU A 496 43.72 1.51 -15.42
CA LEU A 496 43.67 2.29 -16.66
C LEU A 496 42.71 1.67 -17.68
N GLN A 497 42.65 0.34 -17.79
CA GLN A 497 41.67 -0.32 -18.68
C GLN A 497 40.24 -0.18 -18.16
N THR A 498 40.04 -0.27 -16.84
CA THR A 498 38.72 -0.14 -16.22
C THR A 498 38.17 1.28 -16.39
N LEU A 499 38.98 2.30 -16.06
CA LEU A 499 38.55 3.71 -16.12
C LEU A 499 38.64 4.31 -17.53
N GLY A 500 39.33 3.65 -18.46
CA GLY A 500 39.67 4.13 -19.81
C GLY A 500 40.74 5.23 -19.82
N TYR A 501 40.68 6.17 -18.86
CA TYR A 501 41.72 7.17 -18.64
C TYR A 501 41.79 7.66 -17.19
N ILE A 502 42.97 8.19 -16.85
CA ILE A 502 43.23 8.90 -15.59
C ILE A 502 43.88 10.24 -15.93
N THR A 503 43.41 11.33 -15.32
CA THR A 503 44.02 12.66 -15.53
C THR A 503 45.36 12.78 -14.80
N ALA A 504 46.25 13.67 -15.24
CA ALA A 504 47.53 13.86 -14.54
C ALA A 504 47.37 14.28 -13.07
N ALA A 505 46.33 15.06 -12.75
CA ALA A 505 46.00 15.44 -11.38
C ALA A 505 45.60 14.23 -10.53
N GLU A 506 44.67 13.40 -11.01
CA GLU A 506 44.24 12.18 -10.32
C GLU A 506 45.39 11.18 -10.14
N PHE A 507 46.25 11.06 -11.14
CA PHE A 507 47.41 10.17 -11.11
C PHE A 507 48.41 10.59 -10.02
N ALA A 508 48.62 11.90 -9.84
CA ALA A 508 49.47 12.45 -8.80
C ALA A 508 48.85 12.32 -7.40
N ASP A 509 47.56 12.68 -7.24
CA ASP A 509 46.84 12.68 -5.96
C ASP A 509 46.76 11.27 -5.34
N ASN A 510 46.61 10.23 -6.18
CA ASN A 510 46.60 8.83 -5.73
C ASN A 510 48.01 8.23 -5.58
N GLY A 511 49.07 8.98 -5.87
CA GLY A 511 50.46 8.54 -5.67
C GLY A 511 50.95 7.46 -6.65
N PHE A 512 50.34 7.37 -7.84
CA PHE A 512 50.64 6.35 -8.86
C PHE A 512 52.00 6.56 -9.57
N GLU A 513 52.64 7.71 -9.33
CA GLU A 513 53.92 8.11 -9.91
C GLU A 513 55.05 7.09 -9.72
N LYS A 514 54.99 6.32 -8.63
CA LYS A 514 55.96 5.27 -8.31
C LYS A 514 56.01 4.15 -9.36
N TRP A 515 54.93 3.93 -10.10
CA TRP A 515 54.83 2.84 -11.09
C TRP A 515 54.89 3.33 -12.53
N ARG A 516 54.87 4.66 -12.76
CA ARG A 516 54.87 5.28 -14.09
C ARG A 516 56.07 4.85 -14.94
N GLU A 517 57.29 5.00 -14.41
CA GLU A 517 58.52 4.68 -15.16
C GLU A 517 58.54 3.23 -15.65
N ARG A 518 58.07 2.30 -14.81
CA ARG A 518 58.03 0.87 -15.16
C ARG A 518 57.05 0.59 -16.30
N LEU A 519 55.82 1.12 -16.23
CA LEU A 519 54.82 0.88 -17.27
C LEU A 519 55.17 1.55 -18.60
N VAL A 520 55.82 2.72 -18.56
CA VAL A 520 56.33 3.39 -19.77
C VAL A 520 57.47 2.58 -20.40
N LEU A 521 58.41 2.06 -19.59
CA LEU A 521 59.50 1.19 -20.09
C LEU A 521 58.98 -0.12 -20.69
N GLU A 522 57.91 -0.69 -20.12
CA GLU A 522 57.24 -1.88 -20.65
C GLU A 522 56.33 -1.58 -21.86
N GLY A 523 56.15 -0.31 -22.22
CA GLY A 523 55.31 0.11 -23.36
C GLY A 523 53.81 -0.06 -23.13
N ARG A 524 53.36 -0.08 -21.87
CA ARG A 524 51.97 -0.34 -21.45
C ARG A 524 51.16 0.91 -21.13
N LEU A 525 51.81 2.06 -21.01
CA LEU A 525 51.20 3.33 -20.62
C LEU A 525 51.59 4.44 -21.60
N HIS A 526 50.60 5.23 -22.01
CA HIS A 526 50.79 6.44 -22.80
C HIS A 526 50.22 7.67 -22.08
N GLN A 527 50.82 8.85 -22.35
CA GLN A 527 50.39 10.13 -21.79
C GLN A 527 50.23 11.16 -22.92
N LEU A 528 49.05 11.79 -23.01
CA LEU A 528 48.77 12.86 -23.97
C LEU A 528 49.30 14.21 -23.48
N VAL A 529 50.62 14.44 -23.61
CA VAL A 529 51.27 15.68 -23.13
C VAL A 529 50.74 16.95 -23.79
N GLN A 530 50.22 16.85 -25.03
CA GLN A 530 49.63 18.00 -25.74
C GLN A 530 48.18 18.29 -25.33
N HIS A 531 47.56 17.43 -24.53
CA HIS A 531 46.18 17.57 -24.07
C HIS A 531 46.11 18.44 -22.81
N PRO A 532 45.11 19.33 -22.64
CA PRO A 532 45.03 20.25 -21.50
C PRO A 532 45.08 19.58 -20.11
N GLN A 533 44.49 18.38 -20.00
CA GLN A 533 44.43 17.58 -18.77
C GLN A 533 45.50 16.46 -18.69
N GLU A 534 46.39 16.39 -19.68
CA GLU A 534 47.44 15.38 -19.79
C GLU A 534 46.96 13.94 -19.50
N LEU A 535 46.00 13.44 -20.28
CA LEU A 535 45.36 12.15 -20.02
C LEU A 535 46.34 10.98 -20.14
N LEU A 536 46.32 10.08 -19.15
CA LEU A 536 47.05 8.82 -19.12
C LEU A 536 46.08 7.67 -19.44
N PHE A 537 46.49 6.77 -20.33
CA PHE A 537 45.69 5.64 -20.78
C PHE A 537 46.57 4.42 -21.10
N ALA A 538 45.97 3.24 -21.15
CA ALA A 538 46.66 1.99 -21.47
C ALA A 538 46.93 1.89 -22.98
N THR A 539 48.05 1.26 -23.37
CA THR A 539 48.42 1.12 -24.79
C THR A 539 47.35 0.42 -25.63
N GLU A 540 46.58 -0.49 -25.03
CA GLU A 540 45.48 -1.21 -25.66
C GLU A 540 44.33 -0.29 -26.13
N ASP A 541 44.13 0.85 -25.48
CA ASP A 541 43.10 1.83 -25.85
C ASP A 541 43.59 2.84 -26.91
N LEU A 542 44.84 2.74 -27.38
CA LEU A 542 45.41 3.64 -28.39
C LEU A 542 44.54 3.81 -29.65
N PRO A 543 43.87 2.78 -30.21
CA PRO A 543 42.95 2.96 -31.33
C PRO A 543 41.79 3.91 -31.02
N LYS A 544 41.21 3.85 -29.81
CA LYS A 544 40.12 4.74 -29.37
C LYS A 544 40.63 6.17 -29.26
N PHE A 545 41.79 6.37 -28.62
CA PHE A 545 42.39 7.70 -28.47
C PHE A 545 42.82 8.30 -29.80
N ARG A 546 43.29 7.50 -30.76
CA ARG A 546 43.64 7.99 -32.10
C ARG A 546 42.41 8.43 -32.90
N ALA A 547 41.26 7.76 -32.73
CA ALA A 547 40.00 8.18 -33.33
C ALA A 547 39.49 9.52 -32.77
N LEU A 548 39.70 9.76 -31.46
CA LEU A 548 39.24 10.98 -30.78
C LEU A 548 40.22 12.16 -30.89
N PHE A 549 41.52 11.89 -30.80
CA PHE A 549 42.61 12.88 -30.75
C PHE A 549 43.75 12.54 -31.74
N PRO A 550 43.48 12.54 -33.06
CA PRO A 550 44.43 12.11 -34.06
C PRO A 550 45.75 12.91 -34.04
N GLU A 551 45.70 14.22 -33.77
CA GLU A 551 46.90 15.06 -33.72
C GLU A 551 47.79 14.75 -32.50
N CYS A 552 47.19 14.57 -31.33
CA CYS A 552 47.91 14.28 -30.08
C CYS A 552 48.53 12.87 -30.08
N CYS A 553 47.90 11.92 -30.79
CA CYS A 553 48.35 10.53 -30.88
C CYS A 553 49.29 10.23 -32.04
N ALA A 554 49.59 11.20 -32.92
CA ALA A 554 50.41 11.01 -34.12
C ALA A 554 51.86 10.55 -33.81
N GLN A 555 52.32 10.79 -32.58
CA GLN A 555 53.67 10.47 -32.10
C GLN A 555 53.82 9.04 -31.56
N PHE A 556 52.72 8.28 -31.39
CA PHE A 556 52.75 6.93 -30.82
C PHE A 556 52.72 5.87 -31.92
N ASP A 557 53.68 4.94 -31.86
CA ASP A 557 53.71 3.76 -32.72
C ASP A 557 52.59 2.79 -32.33
N THR A 558 51.88 2.25 -33.33
CA THR A 558 50.85 1.23 -33.10
C THR A 558 51.51 -0.13 -32.96
N PRO A 559 51.30 -0.87 -31.86
CA PRO A 559 51.72 -2.26 -31.78
C PRO A 559 51.06 -3.12 -32.85
N SER A 560 51.76 -4.14 -33.34
CA SER A 560 51.28 -5.00 -34.45
C SER A 560 49.96 -5.72 -34.16
N PHE A 561 49.60 -5.93 -32.89
CA PHE A 561 48.33 -6.55 -32.49
C PHE A 561 47.13 -5.59 -32.54
N LEU A 562 47.35 -4.29 -32.76
CA LEU A 562 46.31 -3.25 -32.85
C LEU A 562 46.21 -2.62 -34.25
N GLU A 563 47.05 -3.04 -35.20
CA GLU A 563 47.09 -2.43 -36.56
C GLU A 563 45.75 -2.56 -37.31
N ASP A 564 44.99 -3.64 -37.09
CA ASP A 564 43.69 -3.88 -37.74
C ASP A 564 42.48 -3.37 -36.94
N VAL A 565 42.71 -2.79 -35.76
CA VAL A 565 41.63 -2.31 -34.87
C VAL A 565 41.41 -0.83 -35.11
N CYS A 566 40.25 -0.46 -35.64
CA CYS A 566 39.82 0.92 -35.84
C CYS A 566 38.43 1.11 -35.24
N PHE A 567 38.22 2.24 -34.58
CA PHE A 567 36.93 2.65 -34.04
C PHE A 567 36.44 3.89 -34.76
N GLU A 568 35.14 3.96 -34.99
CA GLU A 568 34.52 5.24 -35.35
C GLU A 568 34.57 6.20 -34.15
N PRO A 569 34.76 7.51 -34.36
CA PRO A 569 34.90 8.47 -33.26
C PRO A 569 33.74 8.45 -32.25
N GLU A 570 32.52 8.19 -32.72
CA GLU A 570 31.32 8.10 -31.86
C GLU A 570 31.31 6.84 -30.99
N GLU A 571 31.76 5.71 -31.53
CA GLU A 571 31.87 4.44 -30.80
C GLU A 571 33.02 4.49 -29.78
N ALA A 572 34.17 5.05 -30.18
CA ALA A 572 35.30 5.28 -29.28
C ALA A 572 34.92 6.18 -28.10
N LEU A 573 34.16 7.25 -28.35
CA LEU A 573 33.68 8.14 -27.28
C LEU A 573 32.71 7.44 -26.34
N ARG A 574 31.78 6.65 -26.87
CA ARG A 574 30.80 5.91 -26.08
C ARG A 574 31.49 4.91 -25.15
N ASP A 575 32.43 4.14 -25.67
CA ASP A 575 33.23 3.19 -24.87
C ASP A 575 34.06 3.90 -23.81
N LEU A 576 34.71 5.02 -24.16
CA LEU A 576 35.52 5.80 -23.21
C LEU A 576 34.67 6.35 -22.06
N VAL A 577 33.49 6.91 -22.36
CA VAL A 577 32.55 7.40 -21.35
C VAL A 577 32.02 6.24 -20.50
N ARG A 578 31.74 5.07 -21.11
CA ARG A 578 31.31 3.85 -20.39
C ARG A 578 32.33 3.46 -19.32
N SER A 579 33.59 3.27 -19.72
CA SER A 579 34.70 2.93 -18.81
C SER A 579 34.86 3.97 -17.71
N ARG A 580 34.81 5.27 -18.07
CA ARG A 580 35.01 6.34 -17.10
C ARG A 580 33.92 6.39 -16.02
N LEU A 581 32.68 6.06 -16.35
CA LEU A 581 31.56 6.07 -15.40
C LEU A 581 31.64 4.97 -14.34
N GLU A 582 32.41 3.90 -14.56
CA GLU A 582 32.60 2.82 -13.59
C GLU A 582 33.31 3.27 -12.30
N GLY A 583 34.03 4.41 -12.33
CA GLY A 583 34.77 4.93 -11.18
C GLY A 583 34.28 6.24 -10.55
N LEU A 584 33.37 6.98 -11.19
CA LEU A 584 33.07 8.38 -10.79
C LEU A 584 31.83 8.56 -9.89
N GLY A 585 30.88 7.62 -9.89
CA GLY A 585 29.54 7.84 -9.32
C GLY A 585 28.75 8.93 -10.07
N PRO A 586 27.79 9.64 -9.42
CA PRO A 586 27.00 10.69 -10.08
C PRO A 586 27.88 11.81 -10.66
N VAL A 587 27.76 12.12 -11.95
CA VAL A 587 28.60 13.11 -12.65
C VAL A 587 27.79 13.91 -13.68
N THR A 588 28.15 15.16 -13.93
CA THR A 588 27.51 15.98 -14.97
C THR A 588 28.20 15.80 -16.33
N ALA A 589 27.44 15.89 -17.42
CA ALA A 589 28.01 15.84 -18.78
C ALA A 589 29.08 16.92 -19.00
N GLN A 590 28.88 18.11 -18.43
CA GLN A 590 29.86 19.21 -18.50
C GLN A 590 31.20 18.84 -17.87
N ARG A 591 31.21 18.13 -16.74
CA ARG A 591 32.47 17.71 -16.10
C ARG A 591 33.25 16.73 -16.99
N LEU A 592 32.57 15.76 -17.59
CA LEU A 592 33.20 14.82 -18.53
C LEU A 592 33.71 15.55 -19.79
N ALA A 593 32.95 16.52 -20.29
CA ALA A 593 33.35 17.35 -21.43
C ALA A 593 34.62 18.16 -21.12
N ASP A 594 34.73 18.72 -19.92
CA ASP A 594 35.90 19.49 -19.47
C ASP A 594 37.13 18.58 -19.26
N GLU A 595 36.95 17.36 -18.71
CA GLU A 595 38.02 16.37 -18.51
C GLU A 595 38.59 15.87 -19.85
N VAL A 596 37.71 15.50 -20.79
CA VAL A 596 38.10 14.96 -22.11
C VAL A 596 38.38 16.08 -23.13
N SER A 597 38.12 17.35 -22.78
CA SER A 597 38.27 18.52 -23.66
C SER A 597 37.55 18.38 -25.01
N LEU A 598 36.35 17.79 -24.99
CA LEU A 598 35.46 17.63 -26.15
C LEU A 598 34.18 18.45 -25.97
N PRO A 599 33.48 18.84 -27.06
CA PRO A 599 32.21 19.55 -26.95
C PRO A 599 31.17 18.73 -26.18
N CYS A 600 30.48 19.38 -25.24
CA CYS A 600 29.45 18.75 -24.38
C CYS A 600 28.39 17.98 -25.18
N VAL A 601 27.97 18.52 -26.34
CA VAL A 601 27.01 17.88 -27.26
C VAL A 601 27.40 16.45 -27.67
N LYS A 602 28.70 16.16 -27.82
CA LYS A 602 29.17 14.81 -28.16
C LYS A 602 29.11 13.87 -26.97
N ILE A 603 29.38 14.37 -25.76
CA ILE A 603 29.27 13.62 -24.51
C ILE A 603 27.81 13.30 -24.22
N ASP A 604 26.90 14.26 -24.39
CA ASP A 604 25.45 14.05 -24.26
C ASP A 604 24.96 12.95 -25.22
N ALA A 605 25.39 12.98 -26.48
CA ALA A 605 25.04 11.94 -27.44
C ALA A 605 25.54 10.54 -27.04
N ALA A 606 26.74 10.45 -26.47
CA ALA A 606 27.30 9.20 -25.96
C ALA A 606 26.53 8.70 -24.71
N LEU A 607 26.19 9.59 -23.79
CA LEU A 607 25.43 9.27 -22.58
C LEU A 607 24.01 8.82 -22.90
N LEU A 608 23.33 9.48 -23.83
CA LEU A 608 22.01 9.09 -24.31
C LEU A 608 22.06 7.69 -24.97
N ALA A 609 23.09 7.38 -25.74
CA ALA A 609 23.26 6.05 -26.31
C ALA A 609 23.47 4.98 -25.22
N LEU A 610 24.25 5.28 -24.17
CA LEU A 610 24.46 4.39 -23.03
C LEU A 610 23.18 4.21 -22.18
N GLU A 611 22.31 5.20 -22.13
CA GLU A 611 21.00 5.12 -21.46
C GLU A 611 20.06 4.18 -22.22
N VAL A 612 20.05 4.27 -23.55
CA VAL A 612 19.28 3.34 -24.39
C VAL A 612 19.79 1.90 -24.24
N GLU A 613 21.10 1.72 -24.03
CA GLU A 613 21.73 0.42 -23.80
C GLU A 613 21.47 -0.18 -22.41
N GLY A 614 20.95 0.57 -21.43
CA GLY A 614 20.73 0.03 -20.09
C GLY A 614 21.78 0.40 -19.04
N PHE A 615 22.85 1.11 -19.42
CA PHE A 615 24.08 1.22 -18.60
C PHE A 615 24.05 2.37 -17.59
N VAL A 616 23.46 3.51 -17.96
CA VAL A 616 23.43 4.74 -17.15
C VAL A 616 22.01 5.20 -16.87
N PHE A 617 21.84 5.90 -15.75
CA PHE A 617 20.64 6.68 -15.46
C PHE A 617 20.96 8.16 -15.44
N GLN A 618 20.08 8.96 -16.06
CA GLN A 618 20.02 10.41 -15.85
C GLN A 618 19.11 10.75 -14.66
N GLY A 619 19.46 11.78 -13.89
CA GLY A 619 18.66 12.23 -12.76
C GLY A 619 19.33 13.34 -11.95
N LYS A 620 18.74 13.67 -10.80
CA LYS A 620 19.31 14.60 -9.81
C LYS A 620 19.59 13.82 -8.53
N PHE A 621 20.81 13.28 -8.41
CA PHE A 621 21.20 12.38 -7.33
C PHE A 621 21.86 13.16 -6.15
N THR A 622 22.51 14.26 -6.52
CA THR A 622 22.93 15.44 -5.76
C THR A 622 21.95 16.14 -4.80
N PRO A 623 22.07 16.13 -3.45
CA PRO A 623 21.27 17.01 -2.58
C PRO A 623 21.33 18.50 -2.95
N ARG A 624 22.49 18.94 -3.44
CA ARG A 624 22.71 20.32 -3.89
C ARG A 624 22.05 20.62 -5.24
N ALA A 625 21.84 19.62 -6.09
CA ALA A 625 21.23 19.78 -7.41
C ALA A 625 19.69 19.84 -7.33
N GLU A 626 19.08 19.14 -6.37
CA GLU A 626 17.62 19.15 -6.20
C GLU A 626 17.13 20.46 -5.53
N GLN A 627 17.82 20.95 -4.51
CA GLN A 627 17.45 22.20 -3.79
C GLN A 627 17.46 23.45 -4.68
N ALA A 628 18.19 23.44 -5.79
CA ALA A 628 18.24 24.56 -6.73
C ALA A 628 17.06 24.59 -7.70
N GLY A 629 16.25 23.53 -7.81
CA GLY A 629 15.16 23.38 -8.80
C GLY A 629 15.67 23.25 -10.25
N ASP A 630 16.69 24.02 -10.60
CA ASP A 630 17.36 24.15 -11.90
C ASP A 630 18.82 23.64 -11.85
N GLY A 631 19.08 22.61 -11.03
CA GLY A 631 20.38 21.95 -10.99
C GLY A 631 20.67 21.17 -12.29
N PRO A 632 21.94 21.08 -12.72
CA PRO A 632 22.32 20.35 -13.92
C PRO A 632 22.01 18.84 -13.78
N VAL A 633 21.63 18.21 -14.88
CA VAL A 633 21.37 16.76 -14.94
C VAL A 633 22.66 15.99 -14.65
N GLU A 634 22.56 15.01 -13.76
CA GLU A 634 23.63 14.08 -13.41
C GLU A 634 23.38 12.71 -14.04
N TRP A 635 24.48 12.02 -14.34
CA TRP A 635 24.53 10.70 -14.91
C TRP A 635 25.26 9.78 -13.93
N CYS A 636 24.73 8.59 -13.70
CA CYS A 636 25.37 7.61 -12.83
C CYS A 636 25.27 6.21 -13.45
N GLU A 637 26.35 5.44 -13.34
CA GLU A 637 26.33 4.01 -13.68
C GLU A 637 25.35 3.27 -12.77
N ARG A 638 24.62 2.32 -13.35
CA ARG A 638 23.52 1.62 -12.69
C ARG A 638 23.94 0.90 -11.41
N ARG A 639 24.99 0.09 -11.42
CA ARG A 639 25.41 -0.72 -10.27
C ARG A 639 25.91 0.17 -9.12
N LEU A 640 26.61 1.26 -9.43
CA LEU A 640 27.03 2.27 -8.47
C LEU A 640 25.81 2.96 -7.86
N LEU A 641 24.83 3.37 -8.68
CA LEU A 641 23.60 3.98 -8.18
C LEU A 641 22.84 3.02 -7.23
N GLN A 642 22.73 1.75 -7.59
CA GLN A 642 22.13 0.71 -6.74
C GLN A 642 22.89 0.52 -5.42
N ARG A 643 24.22 0.50 -5.45
CA ARG A 643 25.06 0.43 -4.23
C ARG A 643 24.86 1.66 -3.33
N ILE A 644 24.80 2.86 -3.91
CA ILE A 644 24.56 4.11 -3.15
C ILE A 644 23.19 4.03 -2.48
N HIS A 645 22.19 3.58 -3.23
CA HIS A 645 20.84 3.42 -2.74
C HIS A 645 20.77 2.43 -1.56
N ARG A 646 21.37 1.25 -1.71
CA ARG A 646 21.48 0.23 -0.67
C ARG A 646 22.21 0.75 0.58
N TYR A 647 23.35 1.41 0.43
CA TYR A 647 24.10 1.95 1.57
C TYR A 647 23.35 3.05 2.30
N THR A 648 22.61 3.88 1.56
CA THR A 648 21.73 4.87 2.18
C THR A 648 20.65 4.16 3.01
N ILE A 649 19.99 3.15 2.44
CA ILE A 649 18.99 2.34 3.15
C ILE A 649 19.59 1.74 4.43
N ASP A 650 20.77 1.11 4.34
CA ASP A 650 21.43 0.46 5.48
C ASP A 650 21.85 1.46 6.57
N SER A 651 22.24 2.68 6.18
CA SER A 651 22.56 3.77 7.12
C SER A 651 21.33 4.16 7.94
N HIS A 652 20.19 4.41 7.28
CA HIS A 652 18.93 4.71 7.96
C HIS A 652 18.43 3.54 8.82
N ARG A 653 18.61 2.29 8.37
CA ARG A 653 18.25 1.10 9.16
C ARG A 653 19.03 0.99 10.46
N LYS A 654 20.30 1.41 10.48
CA LYS A 654 21.09 1.42 11.71
C LYS A 654 20.54 2.42 12.73
N ALA A 655 19.94 3.53 12.27
CA ALA A 655 19.33 4.52 13.15
C ALA A 655 18.04 4.01 13.83
N ILE A 656 17.22 3.21 13.13
CA ILE A 656 15.92 2.71 13.62
C ILE A 656 16.03 1.23 14.07
N LYS A 657 17.24 0.75 14.38
CA LYS A 657 17.45 -0.66 14.68
C LYS A 657 16.70 -1.05 15.97
N PRO A 658 15.80 -2.06 15.94
CA PRO A 658 15.13 -2.52 17.14
C PRO A 658 16.17 -3.01 18.15
N VAL A 659 16.07 -2.49 19.37
CA VAL A 659 16.93 -2.88 20.48
C VAL A 659 16.39 -4.15 21.14
N SER A 660 17.24 -4.87 21.87
CA SER A 660 16.79 -6.04 22.60
C SER A 660 15.86 -5.65 23.75
N LEU A 661 15.01 -6.60 24.19
CA LEU A 661 14.12 -6.39 25.34
C LEU A 661 14.91 -5.94 26.59
N GLN A 662 16.15 -6.41 26.75
CA GLN A 662 17.01 -6.02 27.87
C GLN A 662 17.38 -4.53 27.80
N VAL A 663 17.80 -4.03 26.63
CA VAL A 663 18.17 -2.62 26.43
C VAL A 663 16.95 -1.72 26.60
N TYR A 664 15.79 -2.13 26.04
CA TYR A 664 14.54 -1.40 26.23
C TYR A 664 14.12 -1.33 27.70
N THR A 665 14.25 -2.45 28.43
CA THR A 665 13.92 -2.50 29.86
C THR A 665 14.87 -1.63 30.70
N GLN A 666 16.17 -1.63 30.39
CA GLN A 666 17.16 -0.76 31.04
C GLN A 666 16.84 0.71 30.80
N PHE A 667 16.58 1.09 29.54
CA PHE A 667 16.13 2.44 29.20
C PHE A 667 14.88 2.85 30.00
N LEU A 668 13.88 1.98 30.10
CA LEU A 668 12.69 2.26 30.91
C LEU A 668 12.99 2.43 32.40
N PHE A 669 13.90 1.63 32.96
CA PHE A 669 14.29 1.75 34.37
C PHE A 669 15.06 3.03 34.65
N ASP A 670 16.00 3.38 33.77
CA ASP A 670 16.78 4.61 33.85
C ASP A 670 15.86 5.83 33.71
N GLU A 671 14.97 5.81 32.71
CA GLU A 671 14.07 6.92 32.47
C GLU A 671 13.05 7.07 33.59
N HIS A 672 12.46 5.98 34.08
CA HIS A 672 11.58 6.03 35.25
C HIS A 672 12.29 6.28 36.58
N GLY A 673 13.61 6.45 36.59
CA GLY A 673 14.42 6.72 37.77
C GLY A 673 14.30 5.63 38.84
N LEU A 674 14.08 4.37 38.43
CA LEU A 674 13.92 3.24 39.35
C LEU A 674 15.29 2.86 39.90
N GLN A 675 15.47 3.00 41.22
CA GLN A 675 16.72 2.62 41.85
C GLN A 675 16.88 1.09 41.81
N PRO A 676 18.09 0.56 41.50
CA PRO A 676 18.32 -0.88 41.57
C PRO A 676 18.08 -1.36 43.00
N VAL A 677 17.27 -2.40 43.16
CA VAL A 677 17.11 -3.12 44.44
C VAL A 677 18.46 -3.75 44.77
N ARG A 678 19.27 -3.04 45.56
CA ARG A 678 20.51 -3.59 46.12
C ARG A 678 20.16 -4.25 47.44
N ASP A 679 20.53 -5.52 47.59
CA ASP A 679 20.52 -6.16 48.90
C ASP A 679 21.43 -5.38 49.85
N ASP A 680 20.93 -5.11 51.06
CA ASP A 680 21.52 -4.20 52.06
C ASP A 680 22.88 -4.64 52.64
N ASP A 681 23.51 -5.70 52.11
CA ASP A 681 24.81 -6.19 52.56
C ASP A 681 25.84 -6.16 51.41
N GLU A 682 26.95 -5.45 51.67
CA GLU A 682 28.21 -5.39 50.90
C GLU A 682 28.32 -4.35 49.76
N MET A 683 28.57 -3.08 50.11
CA MET A 683 29.73 -2.26 49.66
C MET A 683 29.49 -0.74 49.86
N PRO A 684 30.54 0.07 50.09
CA PRO A 684 30.40 1.52 50.30
C PRO A 684 30.02 2.25 49.01
N ARG A 685 29.12 3.24 49.14
CA ARG A 685 28.71 4.18 48.08
C ARG A 685 29.93 4.75 47.34
N SER A 686 30.12 4.37 46.07
CA SER A 686 31.10 5.02 45.19
C SER A 686 30.46 5.43 43.87
N SER A 687 30.95 6.55 43.33
CA SER A 687 30.52 7.38 42.17
C SER A 687 29.26 8.23 42.43
N ALA A 688 29.37 9.53 42.73
CA ALA A 688 29.92 10.67 41.97
C ALA A 688 28.92 11.37 41.02
N GLU A 689 27.70 11.62 41.52
CA GLU A 689 26.91 12.80 41.15
C GLU A 689 26.40 13.47 42.44
N PRO A 690 26.26 14.80 42.50
CA PRO A 690 25.59 15.44 43.63
C PRO A 690 24.16 14.89 43.68
N SER A 691 23.88 14.01 44.64
CA SER A 691 22.53 13.52 44.89
C SER A 691 21.62 14.74 44.98
N LEU A 692 20.72 14.88 44.00
CA LEU A 692 19.66 15.87 44.04
C LEU A 692 18.99 15.77 45.42
N ASP A 693 18.64 16.91 46.00
CA ASP A 693 17.89 16.94 47.26
C ASP A 693 16.62 16.08 47.14
N GLY A 694 16.24 15.37 48.21
CA GLY A 694 15.12 14.41 48.17
C GLY A 694 13.81 15.07 47.71
N GLN A 695 13.61 16.35 48.05
CA GLN A 695 12.48 17.14 47.56
C GLN A 695 12.53 17.43 46.05
N THR A 696 13.73 17.58 45.47
CA THR A 696 13.92 17.80 44.03
C THR A 696 13.69 16.50 43.24
N GLN A 697 14.12 15.36 43.78
CA GLN A 697 13.84 14.04 43.19
C GLN A 697 12.33 13.74 43.18
N LEU A 698 11.62 14.09 44.25
CA LEU A 698 10.17 13.97 44.31
C LEU A 698 9.49 14.85 43.25
N GLN A 699 9.92 16.09 43.06
CA GLN A 699 9.38 16.97 42.02
C GLN A 699 9.58 16.41 40.61
N ARG A 700 10.76 15.85 40.30
CA ARG A 700 11.02 15.18 39.00
C ARG A 700 10.12 13.96 38.81
N SER A 701 9.96 13.14 39.86
CA SER A 701 9.06 11.98 39.82
C SER A 701 7.60 12.38 39.62
N LEU A 702 7.16 13.45 40.27
CA LEU A 702 5.81 14.01 40.13
C LEU A 702 5.55 14.57 38.73
N ALA A 703 6.53 15.22 38.11
CA ALA A 703 6.42 15.72 36.75
C ALA A 703 6.32 14.58 35.73
N MET A 704 7.08 13.49 35.93
CA MET A 704 7.04 12.31 35.07
C MET A 704 5.74 11.51 35.21
N LEU A 705 5.21 11.40 36.43
CA LEU A 705 3.98 10.65 36.74
C LEU A 705 2.73 11.54 36.70
N ASP A 706 2.82 12.73 36.11
CA ASP A 706 1.76 13.73 36.09
C ASP A 706 0.47 13.15 35.48
N GLY A 707 -0.60 13.11 36.27
CA GLY A 707 -1.91 12.60 35.85
C GLY A 707 -2.04 11.09 35.69
N ILE A 708 -1.00 10.30 35.98
CA ILE A 708 -1.11 8.84 36.07
C ILE A 708 -2.05 8.48 37.22
N SER A 709 -2.93 7.51 36.99
CA SER A 709 -3.85 7.02 38.02
C SER A 709 -3.34 5.72 38.63
N ALA A 710 -3.10 5.73 39.94
CA ALA A 710 -2.66 4.55 40.68
C ALA A 710 -3.47 4.38 41.98
N PRO A 711 -3.56 3.16 42.55
CA PRO A 711 -4.22 2.95 43.83
C PRO A 711 -3.67 3.89 44.91
N ALA A 712 -4.57 4.52 45.67
CA ALA A 712 -4.23 5.52 46.69
C ALA A 712 -3.10 5.09 47.63
N ALA A 713 -3.08 3.81 48.03
CA ALA A 713 -2.06 3.28 48.92
C ALA A 713 -0.69 3.05 48.25
N SER A 714 -0.63 2.82 46.94
CA SER A 714 0.61 2.48 46.23
C SER A 714 1.51 3.69 45.98
N TRP A 715 0.99 4.91 46.02
CA TRP A 715 1.79 6.12 45.84
C TRP A 715 2.93 6.22 46.86
N GLU A 716 2.63 6.13 48.15
CA GLU A 716 3.64 6.22 49.23
C GLU A 716 4.17 4.86 49.68
N ALA A 717 3.53 3.75 49.31
CA ALA A 717 4.03 2.40 49.63
C ALA A 717 5.03 1.88 48.59
N ASP A 718 4.76 2.12 47.31
CA ASP A 718 5.46 1.45 46.21
C ASP A 718 6.12 2.44 45.24
N LEU A 719 5.41 3.50 44.80
CA LEU A 719 5.85 4.35 43.69
C LEU A 719 6.93 5.37 44.06
N TYR A 720 6.75 6.13 45.15
CA TYR A 720 7.76 7.09 45.60
C TYR A 720 8.97 6.44 46.27
N PRO A 721 8.82 5.45 47.16
CA PRO A 721 9.98 4.81 47.80
C PRO A 721 10.94 4.11 46.82
N THR A 722 10.45 3.67 45.64
CA THR A 722 11.30 3.05 44.60
C THR A 722 12.06 4.06 43.74
N ARG A 723 11.69 5.35 43.79
CA ARG A 723 12.27 6.44 42.98
C ARG A 723 13.04 7.47 43.80
N VAL A 724 12.66 7.66 45.06
CA VAL A 724 13.21 8.65 45.98
C VAL A 724 13.75 7.94 47.22
N SER A 725 15.06 7.99 47.41
CA SER A 725 15.70 7.45 48.62
C SER A 725 15.21 8.21 49.87
N ASP A 726 14.92 7.49 50.95
CA ASP A 726 14.49 8.06 52.23
C ASP A 726 13.29 9.04 52.12
N TYR A 727 12.30 8.72 51.28
CA TYR A 727 11.09 9.54 51.09
C TYR A 727 10.43 9.98 52.40
N ASP A 728 10.31 11.30 52.62
CA ASP A 728 9.54 11.90 53.72
C ASP A 728 8.16 12.38 53.19
N PRO A 729 7.04 11.84 53.73
CA PRO A 729 5.69 12.27 53.37
C PRO A 729 5.44 13.78 53.48
N ASN A 730 6.14 14.48 54.37
CA ASN A 730 5.99 15.93 54.53
C ASN A 730 6.38 16.71 53.26
N TRP A 731 7.28 16.17 52.42
CA TRP A 731 7.66 16.83 51.17
C TRP A 731 6.49 16.95 50.20
N LEU A 732 5.66 15.91 50.10
CA LEU A 732 4.45 15.93 49.29
C LEU A 732 3.42 16.91 49.86
N ASP A 733 3.27 16.96 51.18
CA ASP A 733 2.33 17.89 51.82
C ASP A 733 2.72 19.36 51.60
N VAL A 734 4.01 19.68 51.69
CA VAL A 734 4.50 21.04 51.40
C VAL A 734 4.19 21.43 49.95
N LEU A 735 4.28 20.49 49.00
CA LEU A 735 3.93 20.73 47.59
C LEU A 735 2.42 20.90 47.37
N CYS A 736 1.59 20.15 48.09
CA CYS A 736 0.13 20.30 48.06
C CYS A 736 -0.31 21.63 48.70
N ILE A 737 0.20 21.94 49.89
CA ILE A 737 -0.14 23.16 50.66
C ILE A 737 0.33 24.42 49.94
N SER A 738 1.51 24.38 49.31
CA SER A 738 2.00 25.49 48.46
C SER A 738 1.22 25.63 47.15
N GLY A 739 0.32 24.69 46.84
CA GLY A 739 -0.52 24.71 45.65
C GLY A 739 0.20 24.37 44.35
N ARG A 740 1.44 23.84 44.41
CA ARG A 740 2.16 23.38 43.22
C ARG A 740 1.58 22.09 42.65
N VAL A 741 1.10 21.23 43.53
CA VAL A 741 0.56 19.91 43.21
C VAL A 741 -0.84 19.80 43.80
N THR A 742 -1.71 19.07 43.11
CA THR A 742 -3.02 18.68 43.63
C THR A 742 -3.23 17.20 43.42
N TRP A 743 -4.10 16.60 44.22
CA TRP A 743 -4.48 15.20 44.07
C TRP A 743 -5.99 15.11 43.91
N GLY A 744 -6.42 14.07 43.20
CA GLY A 744 -7.84 13.82 42.97
C GLY A 744 -8.06 12.70 41.98
N ARG A 745 -9.33 12.36 41.77
CA ARG A 745 -9.73 11.33 40.81
C ARG A 745 -10.35 11.98 39.58
N TYR A 746 -9.49 12.36 38.63
CA TYR A 746 -9.89 13.01 37.39
C TYR A 746 -10.11 12.02 36.23
N VAL A 747 -9.39 10.89 36.21
CA VAL A 747 -9.57 9.82 35.21
C VAL A 747 -10.47 8.72 35.79
N GLN A 748 -11.58 8.40 35.11
CA GLN A 748 -12.48 7.31 35.52
C GLN A 748 -12.07 5.98 34.86
N PRO A 749 -12.25 4.82 35.52
CA PRO A 749 -12.05 3.51 34.90
C PRO A 749 -12.93 3.36 33.65
N SER A 750 -12.46 2.57 32.68
CA SER A 750 -13.19 2.29 31.45
C SER A 750 -14.60 1.74 31.73
N ALA A 751 -15.52 1.89 30.77
CA ALA A 751 -16.90 1.39 30.91
C ALA A 751 -16.97 -0.11 31.26
N SER A 752 -16.04 -0.93 30.75
CA SER A 752 -15.94 -2.35 31.05
C SER A 752 -15.53 -2.63 32.51
N GLN A 753 -14.57 -1.87 33.06
CA GLN A 753 -14.16 -1.98 34.46
C GLN A 753 -15.26 -1.45 35.43
N ARG A 754 -16.02 -0.44 35.01
CA ARG A 754 -17.19 0.07 35.75
C ARG A 754 -18.33 -0.96 35.82
N ALA A 755 -18.50 -1.80 34.79
CA ALA A 755 -19.54 -2.83 34.74
C ALA A 755 -19.27 -4.01 35.70
N LEU A 756 -18.00 -4.34 35.98
CA LEU A 756 -17.62 -5.39 36.93
C LEU A 756 -17.86 -5.01 38.40
N HIS A 757 -17.76 -3.72 38.74
CA HIS A 757 -17.96 -3.22 40.10
C HIS A 757 -19.31 -2.51 40.25
N LYS A 758 -20.40 -3.27 40.17
CA LYS A 758 -21.75 -2.77 40.52
C LYS A 758 -21.83 -2.48 42.03
N GLY A 759 -21.94 -1.21 42.40
CA GLY A 759 -22.77 -0.80 43.55
C GLY A 759 -22.10 -0.37 44.87
N SER A 760 -20.79 -0.12 44.95
CA SER A 760 -20.20 0.51 46.15
C SER A 760 -18.83 1.14 45.83
N SER A 761 -18.54 2.32 46.39
CA SER A 761 -17.17 2.84 46.44
C SER A 761 -16.34 1.85 47.26
N GLY A 762 -15.48 1.07 46.59
CA GLY A 762 -14.54 0.18 47.28
C GLY A 762 -13.66 0.96 48.27
N PRO A 763 -12.92 0.28 49.16
CA PRO A 763 -12.05 0.95 50.14
C PRO A 763 -11.15 1.99 49.47
N VAL A 764 -10.99 3.16 50.08
CA VAL A 764 -10.13 4.26 49.57
C VAL A 764 -8.75 3.75 49.16
N LYS A 765 -8.25 2.72 49.86
CA LYS A 765 -6.98 2.03 49.58
C LYS A 765 -6.78 1.62 48.11
N THR A 766 -7.81 1.10 47.47
CA THR A 766 -7.75 0.62 46.07
C THR A 766 -8.31 1.65 45.09
N THR A 767 -8.71 2.83 45.58
CA THR A 767 -9.25 3.88 44.71
C THR A 767 -8.13 4.45 43.85
N PRO A 768 -8.31 4.48 42.53
CA PRO A 768 -7.33 5.08 41.64
C PRO A 768 -7.34 6.61 41.82
N ILE A 769 -6.21 7.17 42.25
CA ILE A 769 -6.01 8.60 42.48
C ILE A 769 -4.83 9.04 41.62
N ALA A 770 -4.97 10.21 41.01
CA ALA A 770 -3.90 10.89 40.30
C ALA A 770 -3.37 12.04 41.15
N ILE A 771 -2.05 12.22 41.09
CA ILE A 771 -1.35 13.38 41.64
C ILE A 771 -0.84 14.15 40.43
N MET A 772 -1.08 15.45 40.41
CA MET A 772 -0.82 16.26 39.22
C MET A 772 -0.29 17.64 39.54
N SER A 773 0.51 18.17 38.62
CA SER A 773 0.92 19.56 38.60
C SER A 773 -0.31 20.45 38.45
N ARG A 774 -0.42 21.49 39.29
CA ARG A 774 -1.51 22.45 39.16
C ARG A 774 -1.46 23.22 37.84
N ALA A 775 -0.29 23.34 37.22
CA ALA A 775 -0.12 23.99 35.92
C ALA A 775 -0.84 23.25 34.79
N ASN A 776 -1.02 21.93 34.92
CA ASN A 776 -1.64 21.07 33.90
C ASN A 776 -3.08 20.65 34.30
N LEU A 777 -3.62 21.24 35.38
CA LEU A 777 -4.90 20.83 35.95
C LEU A 777 -6.08 21.04 34.98
N ASP A 778 -6.01 22.08 34.16
CA ASP A 778 -7.02 22.40 33.14
C ASP A 778 -7.13 21.28 32.08
N ILE A 779 -6.00 20.72 31.65
CA ILE A 779 -5.94 19.59 30.71
C ILE A 779 -6.63 18.36 31.32
N TRP A 780 -6.30 18.02 32.57
CA TRP A 780 -6.88 16.87 33.25
C TRP A 780 -8.38 17.05 33.55
N GLN A 781 -8.81 18.27 33.87
CA GLN A 781 -10.22 18.60 34.02
C GLN A 781 -10.99 18.51 32.70
N ALA A 782 -10.41 18.95 31.57
CA ALA A 782 -11.02 18.85 30.25
C ALA A 782 -11.23 17.38 29.84
N MET A 783 -10.21 16.54 30.03
CA MET A 783 -10.33 15.09 29.77
C MET A 783 -11.39 14.42 30.66
N ALA A 784 -11.41 14.76 31.95
CA ALA A 784 -12.39 14.22 32.88
C ALA A 784 -13.84 14.58 32.49
N ARG A 785 -14.06 15.81 32.02
CA ARG A 785 -15.38 16.27 31.53
C ARG A 785 -15.81 15.55 30.26
N ALA A 786 -14.88 15.33 29.31
CA ALA A 786 -15.17 14.58 28.09
C ALA A 786 -15.64 13.15 28.41
N GLN A 787 -14.96 12.45 29.32
CA GLN A 787 -15.34 11.10 29.79
C GLN A 787 -16.71 11.06 30.48
N LEU A 788 -17.13 12.15 31.14
CA LEU A 788 -18.45 12.27 31.74
C LEU A 788 -19.53 12.52 30.69
N LYS A 789 -19.28 13.39 29.69
CA LYS A 789 -20.19 13.61 28.56
C LYS A 789 -20.43 12.31 27.79
N GLU A 790 -19.38 11.54 27.47
CA GLU A 790 -19.51 10.22 26.82
C GLU A 790 -20.34 9.22 27.64
N ALA A 791 -20.24 9.29 28.98
CA ALA A 791 -20.98 8.41 29.88
C ALA A 791 -22.46 8.80 30.02
N ASP A 792 -22.80 10.09 29.91
CA ASP A 792 -24.18 10.57 29.86
C ASP A 792 -24.80 10.42 28.45
N GLU A 793 -23.99 10.42 27.38
CA GLU A 793 -24.46 10.36 25.98
C GLU A 793 -24.55 8.93 25.39
N GLY A 794 -24.06 7.88 26.08
CA GLY A 794 -24.16 6.49 25.61
C GLY A 794 -25.03 5.57 26.49
N PRO A 795 -25.93 4.71 25.95
CA PRO A 795 -26.36 4.53 24.56
C PRO A 795 -27.73 5.18 24.26
N ARG A 796 -27.87 5.77 23.06
CA ARG A 796 -29.17 5.99 22.43
C ARG A 796 -30.02 4.71 22.51
N LYS A 797 -31.20 4.85 23.13
CA LYS A 797 -32.31 3.90 23.22
C LYS A 797 -32.35 2.86 22.10
N THR A 798 -31.69 1.72 22.28
CA THR A 798 -32.18 0.45 21.73
C THR A 798 -33.32 -0.01 22.62
N ARG A 799 -34.47 -0.33 22.01
CA ARG A 799 -35.68 -0.79 22.70
C ARG A 799 -35.46 -2.14 23.37
N VAL A 800 -34.86 -2.19 24.56
CA VAL A 800 -35.05 -3.27 25.55
C VAL A 800 -34.77 -2.70 26.94
N GLY A 801 -35.77 -2.77 27.83
CA GLY A 801 -35.61 -2.54 29.27
C GLY A 801 -35.88 -1.11 29.75
N GLN A 802 -37.15 -0.79 29.99
CA GLN A 802 -37.51 0.21 31.01
C GLN A 802 -37.14 -0.38 32.37
N ASP A 803 -35.92 -0.09 32.84
CA ASP A 803 -35.48 -0.13 34.25
C ASP A 803 -33.98 0.23 34.29
N ALA A 804 -33.67 1.49 34.00
CA ALA A 804 -32.34 2.06 34.24
C ALA A 804 -32.40 2.92 35.52
N PRO A 805 -31.63 2.60 36.58
CA PRO A 805 -31.59 3.44 37.77
C PRO A 805 -30.91 4.78 37.46
N SER A 806 -31.58 5.86 37.83
CA SER A 806 -31.02 7.21 37.92
C SER A 806 -29.90 7.27 38.96
N GLY A 807 -28.90 8.14 38.73
CA GLY A 807 -27.97 8.76 39.68
C GLY A 807 -27.36 7.87 40.79
N LYS A 808 -26.02 7.78 40.86
CA LYS A 808 -25.31 7.21 42.03
C LYS A 808 -25.88 7.81 43.33
N THR A 809 -26.66 7.04 44.10
CA THR A 809 -27.16 7.45 45.42
C THR A 809 -26.04 7.29 46.44
N PHE A 810 -25.35 8.40 46.74
CA PHE A 810 -24.43 8.49 47.87
C PHE A 810 -25.16 8.25 49.19
N SER A 811 -24.46 7.80 50.23
CA SER A 811 -25.01 7.70 51.58
C SER A 811 -25.54 9.06 52.08
N ASN A 812 -26.49 9.04 53.00
CA ASN A 812 -27.05 10.26 53.59
C ASN A 812 -25.97 11.10 54.32
N THR A 813 -24.93 10.46 54.86
CA THR A 813 -23.78 11.13 55.45
C THR A 813 -22.93 11.85 54.39
N ALA A 814 -22.62 11.19 53.28
CA ALA A 814 -21.90 11.78 52.15
C ALA A 814 -22.68 12.95 51.51
N GLN A 815 -23.99 12.81 51.30
CA GLN A 815 -24.85 13.89 50.76
C GLN A 815 -24.87 15.12 51.65
N ARG A 816 -24.89 14.95 52.98
CA ARG A 816 -24.83 16.06 53.94
C ARG A 816 -23.50 16.81 53.90
N ILE A 817 -22.39 16.10 53.72
CA ILE A 817 -21.06 16.69 53.60
C ILE A 817 -20.94 17.47 52.29
N GLU A 818 -21.42 16.89 51.18
CA GLU A 818 -21.43 17.55 49.88
C GLU A 818 -22.30 18.82 49.90
N ALA A 819 -23.50 18.77 50.49
CA ALA A 819 -24.37 19.93 50.63
C ALA A 819 -23.76 21.06 51.49
N ASP A 820 -23.03 20.71 52.56
CA ASP A 820 -22.32 21.69 53.39
C ASP A 820 -21.20 22.40 52.61
N LEU A 821 -20.41 21.65 51.85
CA LEU A 821 -19.32 22.17 51.03
C LEU A 821 -19.80 22.96 49.81
N LEU A 822 -20.94 22.58 49.22
CA LEU A 822 -21.60 23.37 48.16
C LEU A 822 -22.06 24.73 48.66
N THR A 823 -22.58 24.78 49.90
CA THR A 823 -23.13 26.02 50.47
C THR A 823 -22.04 26.94 51.01
N ASN A 824 -21.00 26.38 51.63
CA ASN A 824 -20.01 27.15 52.39
C ASN A 824 -18.61 27.18 51.76
N GLY A 825 -18.40 26.47 50.65
CA GLY A 825 -17.10 26.33 50.01
C GLY A 825 -16.10 25.48 50.80
N ALA A 826 -14.83 25.56 50.40
CA ALA A 826 -13.74 24.76 50.99
C ALA A 826 -13.62 25.01 52.50
N SER A 827 -13.80 23.97 53.30
CA SER A 827 -13.98 24.08 54.76
C SER A 827 -13.08 23.10 55.53
N PHE A 828 -12.66 23.48 56.74
CA PHE A 828 -11.90 22.60 57.62
C PHE A 828 -12.77 21.49 58.22
N PHE A 829 -12.16 20.38 58.64
CA PHE A 829 -12.87 19.23 59.21
C PHE A 829 -13.81 19.62 60.36
N ASP A 830 -13.35 20.42 61.32
CA ASP A 830 -14.15 20.87 62.47
C ASP A 830 -15.34 21.76 62.09
N GLN A 831 -15.21 22.52 61.00
CA GLN A 831 -16.28 23.35 60.47
C GLN A 831 -17.38 22.49 59.84
N ILE A 832 -16.99 21.48 59.05
CA ILE A 832 -17.94 20.52 58.48
C ILE A 832 -18.61 19.73 59.60
N GLN A 833 -17.86 19.30 60.62
CA GLN A 833 -18.40 18.55 61.76
C GLN A 833 -19.43 19.37 62.56
N SER A 834 -19.11 20.61 62.90
CA SER A 834 -20.00 21.50 63.67
C SER A 834 -21.28 21.85 62.92
N ARG A 835 -21.23 22.04 61.59
CA ARG A 835 -22.39 22.37 60.76
C ARG A 835 -23.25 21.16 60.39
N SER A 836 -22.63 19.99 60.14
CA SER A 836 -23.35 18.77 59.75
C SER A 836 -23.92 17.97 60.93
N GLY A 837 -23.39 18.18 62.14
CA GLY A 837 -23.78 17.44 63.35
C GLY A 837 -23.39 15.97 63.34
N LEU A 838 -22.49 15.55 62.44
CA LEU A 838 -22.03 14.17 62.31
C LEU A 838 -21.00 13.82 63.39
N LEU A 839 -20.99 12.55 63.82
CA LEU A 839 -19.90 12.03 64.65
C LEU A 839 -18.61 11.96 63.82
N LYS A 840 -17.45 12.12 64.47
CA LYS A 840 -16.13 12.08 63.81
C LYS A 840 -15.97 10.85 62.89
N ALA A 841 -16.37 9.67 63.37
CA ALA A 841 -16.31 8.44 62.57
C ALA A 841 -17.23 8.45 61.33
N GLN A 842 -18.44 9.03 61.44
CA GLN A 842 -19.39 9.16 60.33
C GLN A 842 -18.89 10.18 59.30
N LEU A 843 -18.22 11.23 59.76
CA LEU A 843 -17.59 12.23 58.89
C LEU A 843 -16.39 11.63 58.14
N GLU A 844 -15.53 10.86 58.81
CA GLU A 844 -14.43 10.13 58.15
C GLU A 844 -14.94 9.14 57.09
N GLU A 845 -16.01 8.40 57.39
CA GLU A 845 -16.64 7.45 56.45
C GLU A 845 -17.26 8.16 55.23
N GLY A 846 -17.98 9.26 55.46
CA GLY A 846 -18.56 10.05 54.37
C GLY A 846 -17.50 10.74 53.49
N LEU A 847 -16.41 11.25 54.08
CA LEU A 847 -15.28 11.79 53.32
C LEU A 847 -14.59 10.69 52.49
N ALA A 848 -14.40 9.50 53.05
CA ALA A 848 -13.84 8.35 52.34
C ALA A 848 -14.70 7.93 51.13
N GLU A 849 -16.02 7.90 51.29
CA GLU A 849 -16.95 7.60 50.19
C GLU A 849 -16.87 8.65 49.07
N LEU A 850 -16.86 9.94 49.43
CA LEU A 850 -16.79 11.04 48.45
C LEU A 850 -15.43 11.13 47.73
N VAL A 851 -14.33 10.87 48.43
CA VAL A 851 -12.99 10.71 47.82
C VAL A 851 -12.97 9.50 46.89
N GLY A 852 -13.53 8.37 47.35
CA GLY A 852 -13.73 7.16 46.56
C GLY A 852 -14.52 7.43 45.27
N ALA A 853 -15.54 8.29 45.34
CA ALA A 853 -16.34 8.70 44.21
C ALA A 853 -15.67 9.74 43.30
N GLY A 854 -14.53 10.29 43.71
CA GLY A 854 -13.83 11.36 43.01
C GLY A 854 -14.53 12.71 43.08
N ARG A 855 -15.22 13.01 44.18
CA ARG A 855 -15.94 14.27 44.41
C ARG A 855 -15.14 15.27 45.26
N LEU A 856 -14.24 14.79 46.11
CA LEU A 856 -13.49 15.61 47.06
C LEU A 856 -11.97 15.49 46.89
N ASN A 857 -11.29 16.56 47.25
CA ASN A 857 -9.86 16.61 47.58
C ASN A 857 -9.62 17.46 48.83
N SER A 858 -8.37 17.54 49.29
CA SER A 858 -7.96 18.43 50.39
C SER A 858 -6.65 19.16 50.08
N ASP A 859 -6.41 20.26 50.80
CA ASP A 859 -5.21 21.10 50.65
C ASP A 859 -3.87 20.33 50.89
N SER A 860 -3.89 19.23 51.65
CA SER A 860 -2.73 18.33 51.83
C SER A 860 -3.04 16.87 51.49
N PHE A 861 -2.01 16.04 51.36
CA PHE A 861 -2.18 14.58 51.16
C PHE A 861 -2.42 13.85 52.50
N THR A 862 -2.09 14.51 53.62
CA THR A 862 -2.35 14.05 55.00
C THR A 862 -3.76 13.54 55.24
N GLY A 863 -4.78 14.22 54.71
CA GLY A 863 -6.18 13.80 54.84
C GLY A 863 -6.44 12.42 54.25
N LEU A 864 -5.91 12.17 53.05
CA LEU A 864 -6.02 10.87 52.40
C LEU A 864 -5.23 9.80 53.17
N ARG A 865 -4.02 10.10 53.66
CA ARG A 865 -3.24 9.14 54.50
C ARG A 865 -3.99 8.71 55.75
N ALA A 866 -4.70 9.65 56.39
CA ALA A 866 -5.48 9.39 57.59
C ALA A 866 -6.73 8.51 57.29
N LEU A 867 -7.30 8.61 56.09
CA LEU A 867 -8.36 7.71 55.60
C LEU A 867 -7.83 6.32 55.19
N LEU A 868 -6.57 6.21 54.79
CA LEU A 868 -5.91 4.95 54.44
C LEU A 868 -5.45 4.12 55.66
N THR A 869 -5.29 4.75 56.82
CA THR A 869 -4.76 4.10 58.03
C THR A 869 -5.84 3.31 58.79
N PRO A 870 -5.69 1.99 59.03
CA PRO A 870 -6.67 1.19 59.76
C PRO A 870 -6.88 1.65 61.21
N ALA A 871 -8.13 1.62 61.70
CA ALA A 871 -8.48 2.06 63.05
C ALA A 871 -7.66 1.38 64.18
N ALA A 872 -7.25 0.11 64.01
CA ALA A 872 -6.40 -0.61 64.96
C ALA A 872 -4.97 -0.04 65.11
N LYS A 873 -4.45 0.63 64.07
CA LYS A 873 -3.16 1.33 64.12
C LYS A 873 -3.28 2.77 64.63
N LYS A 874 -4.50 3.35 64.66
CA LYS A 874 -4.77 4.71 65.17
C LYS A 874 -4.70 4.81 66.71
N GLN A 875 -4.80 3.70 67.46
CA GLN A 875 -4.95 3.72 68.93
C GLN A 875 -3.77 3.14 69.76
N GLY A 876 -2.66 2.71 69.14
CA GLY A 876 -1.57 2.04 69.87
C GLY A 876 -0.18 2.62 69.60
N ALA A 877 0.24 3.67 70.33
CA ALA A 877 1.64 4.11 70.31
C ALA A 877 2.08 4.91 71.56
N HIS A 878 1.94 4.34 72.75
CA HIS A 878 2.90 4.64 73.83
C HIS A 878 3.97 3.52 73.84
N ARG A 879 5.23 3.92 73.63
CA ARG A 879 6.49 3.13 73.68
C ARG A 879 6.93 2.41 72.39
N ARG A 880 7.61 3.15 71.49
CA ARG A 880 9.06 2.96 71.15
C ARG A 880 9.48 3.95 70.04
N ARG A 881 10.72 4.43 70.13
CA ARG A 881 11.37 5.42 69.25
C ARG A 881 11.45 4.94 67.79
N ARG A 882 10.53 5.41 66.95
CA ARG A 882 10.75 5.85 65.55
C ARG A 882 9.67 6.89 65.27
N ARG A 883 10.04 8.08 64.77
CA ARG A 883 9.12 9.19 64.49
C ARG A 883 8.18 8.78 63.35
N SER A 884 6.99 8.26 63.68
CA SER A 884 5.85 8.26 62.77
C SER A 884 4.93 9.40 63.19
N PRO A 885 4.67 10.41 62.35
CA PRO A 885 3.66 11.40 62.65
C PRO A 885 2.30 10.70 62.67
N MET A 886 1.55 10.83 63.78
CA MET A 886 0.15 10.44 63.80
C MET A 886 -0.63 11.54 63.08
N PHE A 887 -0.94 11.31 61.81
CA PHE A 887 -1.70 12.22 60.98
C PHE A 887 -3.20 12.10 61.26
N GLY A 888 -3.82 13.15 61.79
CA GLY A 888 -5.27 13.24 61.95
C GLY A 888 -5.94 13.71 60.66
N VAL A 889 -7.19 13.27 60.40
CA VAL A 889 -8.01 13.81 59.29
C VAL A 889 -8.25 15.32 59.43
N GLU A 890 -8.15 15.84 60.67
CA GLU A 890 -8.22 17.26 61.03
C GLU A 890 -7.04 18.09 60.49
N GLU A 891 -5.88 17.44 60.24
CA GLU A 891 -4.66 18.10 59.74
C GLU A 891 -4.59 18.12 58.19
N ALA A 892 -5.67 17.73 57.51
CA ALA A 892 -5.78 17.69 56.05
C ALA A 892 -5.84 19.09 55.39
N GLY A 893 -5.97 20.15 56.18
CA GLY A 893 -6.33 21.48 55.69
C GLY A 893 -7.82 21.57 55.36
N ARG A 894 -8.18 22.37 54.33
CA ARG A 894 -9.57 22.47 53.89
C ARG A 894 -9.90 21.32 52.93
N TRP A 895 -11.10 20.78 53.08
CA TRP A 895 -11.70 19.86 52.12
C TRP A 895 -12.50 20.67 51.09
N SER A 896 -12.31 20.35 49.82
CA SER A 896 -12.95 21.05 48.69
C SER A 896 -13.57 20.08 47.70
N LEU A 897 -14.64 20.53 47.05
CA LEU A 897 -15.26 19.83 45.93
C LEU A 897 -14.40 20.00 44.68
N LEU A 898 -14.27 18.93 43.90
CA LEU A 898 -13.54 18.96 42.64
C LEU A 898 -14.35 19.72 41.57
N GLU A 899 -13.77 20.78 41.02
CA GLU A 899 -14.36 21.68 40.01
C GLU A 899 -14.63 21.00 38.65
N THR A 900 -14.26 19.74 38.51
CA THR A 900 -14.60 18.88 37.37
C THR A 900 -16.12 18.81 37.14
N PHE A 901 -16.92 18.99 38.20
CA PHE A 901 -18.37 18.83 38.22
C PHE A 901 -19.16 20.13 38.40
N ALA A 902 -18.50 21.30 38.47
CA ALA A 902 -19.18 22.58 38.56
C ALA A 902 -19.56 23.05 37.14
N PRO A 903 -20.83 23.39 36.86
CA PRO A 903 -21.22 23.94 35.56
C PRO A 903 -20.59 25.32 35.37
N ARG A 904 -19.85 25.53 34.27
CA ARG A 904 -19.39 26.88 33.88
C ARG A 904 -20.59 27.64 33.30
N PRO A 905 -20.75 28.94 33.60
CA PRO A 905 -21.83 29.75 33.02
C PRO A 905 -21.75 29.95 31.50
N ALA A 906 -20.66 29.51 30.85
CA ALA A 906 -20.51 29.54 29.39
C ALA A 906 -21.27 28.41 28.67
N ASP A 907 -21.41 27.23 29.28
CA ASP A 907 -22.07 26.08 28.65
C ASP A 907 -23.59 26.31 28.46
N THR A 908 -24.22 27.15 29.29
CA THR A 908 -25.64 27.50 29.13
C THR A 908 -25.91 28.37 27.90
N ALA A 909 -24.97 29.22 27.48
CA ALA A 909 -25.15 30.10 26.33
C ALA A 909 -25.02 29.34 24.99
N GLU A 910 -24.07 28.40 24.88
CA GLU A 910 -23.91 27.56 23.68
C GLU A 910 -25.07 26.56 23.53
N THR A 911 -25.58 26.03 24.65
CA THR A 911 -26.73 25.11 24.62
C THR A 911 -28.02 25.84 24.19
N GLU A 912 -28.25 27.07 24.66
CA GLU A 912 -29.41 27.88 24.22
C GLU A 912 -29.32 28.28 22.73
N ALA A 913 -28.12 28.59 22.23
CA ALA A 913 -27.89 28.90 20.81
C ALA A 913 -28.08 27.69 19.88
N MET A 914 -27.63 26.49 20.30
CA MET A 914 -27.86 25.26 19.53
C MET A 914 -29.33 24.81 19.53
N THR A 915 -30.08 25.11 20.61
CA THR A 915 -31.50 24.72 20.71
C THR A 915 -32.39 25.65 19.88
N THR A 916 -32.05 26.92 19.78
CA THR A 916 -32.71 27.90 18.89
C THR A 916 -32.41 27.59 17.41
N ALA A 917 -31.18 27.26 17.05
CA ALA A 917 -30.83 26.88 15.68
C ALA A 917 -31.54 25.60 15.19
N ARG A 918 -31.72 24.60 16.07
CA ARG A 918 -32.47 23.35 15.75
C ARG A 918 -33.97 23.57 15.56
N THR A 919 -34.57 24.46 16.33
CA THR A 919 -36.01 24.75 16.22
C THR A 919 -36.34 25.58 14.98
N GLU A 920 -35.43 26.45 14.54
CA GLU A 920 -35.57 27.19 13.27
C GLU A 920 -35.41 26.27 12.04
N THR A 921 -34.46 25.32 12.06
CA THR A 921 -34.27 24.36 10.95
C THR A 921 -35.40 23.33 10.84
N GLU A 922 -36.00 22.88 11.95
CA GLU A 922 -37.20 22.02 11.91
C GLU A 922 -38.46 22.77 11.42
N ALA A 923 -38.58 24.07 11.75
CA ALA A 923 -39.66 24.92 11.26
C ALA A 923 -39.52 25.27 9.76
N GLU A 924 -38.30 25.31 9.23
CA GLU A 924 -38.03 25.60 7.82
C GLU A 924 -38.23 24.36 6.92
N ASN A 925 -37.87 23.16 7.42
CA ASN A 925 -38.10 21.90 6.71
C ASN A 925 -39.59 21.50 6.60
N THR A 926 -40.42 21.92 7.56
CA THR A 926 -41.88 21.69 7.50
C THR A 926 -42.62 22.64 6.55
N ARG A 927 -41.98 23.73 6.10
CA ARG A 927 -42.57 24.69 5.14
C ARG A 927 -42.20 24.45 3.68
N ARG A 928 -41.25 23.54 3.38
CA ARG A 928 -40.73 23.30 2.02
C ARG A 928 -41.11 21.96 1.38
N SER A 929 -42.17 21.29 1.84
CA SER A 929 -42.73 20.13 1.12
C SER A 929 -44.11 20.47 0.56
N PRO A 930 -44.34 20.44 -0.77
CA PRO A 930 -45.66 20.20 -1.34
C PRO A 930 -46.11 18.75 -1.12
#